data_AF-A0A4Q3MEM7-F1
#
_entry.id   AF-A0A4Q3MEM7-F1
#
_cell.length_a   1.000
_cell.length_b   1.000
_cell.length_c   1.000
_cell.angle_alpha   90.00
_cell.angle_beta   90.00
_cell.angle_gamma   90.00
#
_symmetry.space_group_name_H-M   'P 1'
#
loop_
_entity.id
_entity.type
_entity.pdbx_description
1 polymer ?
#
loop_
_entity_poly.entity_id
_entity_poly.type
_entity_poly.pdbx_seq_one_letter_code
_entity_poly.pdbx_strand_id
1 'polypeptide(L)'
;MRLNSIKLAGFKSFAEPTNFMLPGQLVGVVGPNGCGKSNIMDAVRWVLGESKASELRGESMQDVIFSGTTSRKQASRASVELVFDNADHRAGGQWSQYGEIAVKRVLTREGGSSYFINNQPVRRRDVQDVFLGTGLGPRAYAIIGQGTISRIIESRPEELRLFLEEAAGVSKYKERRRETENRLSGTTENLTRVEDILRELNANLERLEKQAEVAAKYNALQSDVTLKQHQLWFLKRADAEADQAKVRTDGLQAVNDLESRMADLRAVESDLETIRQAHYAAGDQVNQAQGRLYEATAEVGKLEAEIRYVVEGRQRVETRLTQLAEQIAQWSARKEEAEAEMENLAATGVDAEERAELLAAQVEEQAMQMPDLEEAVRQSQNNANAQRATVVQVQQQIQVLAAEQRSIDEQSRQLDARHERLRTDRNALAAPDEARLADLREQLEAAQEAAETTQARLVELQDTVPQLDDDRRTRQQAVNTESARLADLSARLEALKALQEKVKTDGKLQPWLAKHGLADLQGLWTRIHIEAGWENALEAALRERMGALEVGRLDMVRGFLGAGGHDAPPARLAFYSAPAAGASEPAHGQPRLSDLLRLSDAGLRAVLVDWLQGCLTAPSLEEALARRAQLQPGEVIYVASGHAVSAHSVSFYAQDSEQSGLLARAQEIEHLDKQLRAQHLIAEESRTALVRAEAAYADASQRLVSARREATESQGSAHTLQVETLRMTQLADQTRARSEQIGADLAEVEAQLSDLQERRVGAEARFEELDMQLADSQERHAQLDERVIAAERKLAECREQQRALERQAQEATFSQRSLEARRAELARTIDTARQQATALADEELRARDEMARLSAAAAQGGLQQALELKMEREKALGAQRSEYDDLTAKLRASDERRMQLERALDPLRARITEFQLKEQAARLGLEQYTTLLADAQADMAALAQSIAEGNVRATGLQGEIDRLHREIAALGAVNLAALDELNLARERKTFLDAQMADLTEAMTTLEDAIRKIDAETRTLLSGTFETVNGHFGRMFPELFGGGQARLIMTGDEILDSGVQVMAQPPGKKNQTIHLLSGGEKALTAIALVFAIFQLNPAPFCLLDEVDAPLDDANTERYAKLVSSMAKGTQFLFISHNKIAMEMAEQLIGVTMQEQGVSRIVAVDMESALTMADA
;
A
#
# COMPACT_ATOMS: atom_id res chain seq x y z
N MET A 1 -11.75 2.47 31.86
CA MET A 1 -10.86 2.44 30.67
C MET A 1 -9.51 3.01 31.10
N ARG A 2 -8.38 2.43 30.69
CA ARG A 2 -7.01 2.85 31.09
C ARG A 2 -6.03 2.68 29.93
N LEU A 3 -4.96 3.48 29.86
CA LEU A 3 -3.94 3.34 28.83
C LEU A 3 -2.90 2.32 29.29
N ASN A 4 -2.86 1.15 28.64
CA ASN A 4 -2.01 0.02 29.02
C ASN A 4 -0.63 0.09 28.35
N SER A 5 -0.60 0.42 27.04
CA SER A 5 0.67 0.63 26.34
C SER A 5 0.60 1.60 25.17
N ILE A 6 1.74 2.19 24.83
CA ILE A 6 1.96 3.03 23.64
C ILE A 6 3.06 2.38 22.79
N LYS A 7 2.75 2.01 21.55
CA LYS A 7 3.73 1.46 20.60
C LYS A 7 4.03 2.51 19.54
N LEU A 8 5.31 2.85 19.38
CA LEU A 8 5.82 3.88 18.49
C LEU A 8 6.77 3.23 17.49
N ALA A 9 6.68 3.57 16.20
CA ALA A 9 7.70 3.18 15.22
C ALA A 9 7.82 4.25 14.13
N GLY A 10 9.04 4.72 13.86
CA GLY A 10 9.33 5.73 12.85
C GLY A 10 8.68 7.10 13.15
N PHE A 11 8.35 7.38 14.41
CA PHE A 11 7.63 8.59 14.82
C PHE A 11 8.61 9.61 15.44
N LYS A 12 8.79 10.77 14.81
CA LYS A 12 9.73 11.82 15.21
C LYS A 12 11.10 11.22 15.59
N SER A 13 11.56 11.36 16.82
CA SER A 13 12.86 10.84 17.29
C SER A 13 12.88 9.34 17.61
N PHE A 14 11.75 8.62 17.51
CA PHE A 14 11.67 7.17 17.75
C PHE A 14 11.83 6.40 16.44
N ALA A 15 13.08 6.17 16.03
CA ALA A 15 13.41 5.46 14.79
C ALA A 15 13.04 3.97 14.82
N GLU A 16 13.27 3.30 15.96
CA GLU A 16 13.00 1.88 16.15
C GLU A 16 11.63 1.62 16.80
N PRO A 17 11.00 0.46 16.53
CA PRO A 17 9.79 0.04 17.25
C PRO A 17 10.03 0.03 18.76
N THR A 18 9.36 0.94 19.45
CA THR A 18 9.47 1.14 20.90
C THR A 18 8.12 0.90 21.53
N ASN A 19 8.07 0.00 22.51
CA ASN A 19 6.85 -0.30 23.28
C ASN A 19 6.96 0.27 24.69
N PHE A 20 5.99 1.09 25.07
CA PHE A 20 5.92 1.82 26.33
C PHE A 20 4.79 1.21 27.17
N MET A 21 5.15 0.50 28.23
CA MET A 21 4.19 -0.12 29.15
C MET A 21 3.86 0.83 30.30
N LEU A 22 2.57 0.95 30.62
CA LEU A 22 2.03 1.87 31.64
C LEU A 22 1.21 1.12 32.70
N PRO A 23 1.84 0.30 33.55
CA PRO A 23 1.11 -0.47 34.56
C PRO A 23 0.62 0.37 35.75
N GLY A 24 1.27 1.49 36.07
CA GLY A 24 0.97 2.35 37.24
C GLY A 24 -0.13 3.39 37.01
N GLN A 25 -0.64 3.97 38.12
CA GLN A 25 -1.63 5.06 38.08
C GLN A 25 -0.95 6.44 38.04
N LEU A 26 0.28 6.56 38.53
CA LEU A 26 1.02 7.81 38.53
C LEU A 26 2.42 7.63 37.92
N VAL A 27 2.53 7.91 36.62
CA VAL A 27 3.75 7.67 35.83
C VAL A 27 4.44 8.98 35.47
N GLY A 28 5.71 9.11 35.84
CA GLY A 28 6.55 10.26 35.49
C GLY A 28 7.48 9.95 34.33
N VAL A 29 7.54 10.82 33.32
CA VAL A 29 8.47 10.71 32.19
C VAL A 29 9.58 11.73 32.35
N VAL A 30 10.81 11.26 32.48
CA VAL A 30 12.00 12.07 32.84
C VAL A 30 13.14 11.86 31.86
N GLY A 31 14.07 12.81 31.77
CA GLY A 31 15.23 12.72 30.88
C GLY A 31 15.82 14.08 30.53
N PRO A 32 17.02 14.15 29.94
CA PRO A 32 17.70 15.41 29.60
C PRO A 32 16.89 16.31 28.65
N ASN A 33 17.12 17.63 28.66
CA ASN A 33 16.46 18.54 27.73
C ASN A 33 16.76 18.12 26.28
N GLY A 34 15.72 18.11 25.42
CA GLY A 34 15.87 17.73 24.00
C GLY A 34 15.93 16.23 23.70
N CYS A 35 15.75 15.34 24.68
CA CYS A 35 15.81 13.88 24.44
C CYS A 35 14.55 13.25 23.82
N GLY A 36 13.53 14.04 23.47
CA GLY A 36 12.29 13.58 22.83
C GLY A 36 11.11 13.26 23.76
N LYS A 37 11.11 13.76 25.02
CA LYS A 37 10.01 13.52 25.99
C LYS A 37 8.64 13.98 25.48
N SER A 38 8.54 15.22 25.00
CA SER A 38 7.28 15.76 24.49
C SER A 38 6.77 15.06 23.21
N ASN A 39 7.63 14.31 22.50
CA ASN A 39 7.20 13.52 21.34
C ASN A 39 6.25 12.37 21.74
N ILE A 40 6.29 11.91 22.99
CA ILE A 40 5.35 10.90 23.51
C ILE A 40 3.94 11.49 23.59
N MET A 41 3.81 12.73 24.07
CA MET A 41 2.52 13.43 24.10
C MET A 41 2.00 13.70 22.68
N ASP A 42 2.88 14.14 21.77
CA ASP A 42 2.51 14.36 20.37
C ASP A 42 2.02 13.07 19.71
N ALA A 43 2.61 11.92 20.05
CA ALA A 43 2.17 10.62 19.56
C ALA A 43 0.74 10.26 20.01
N VAL A 44 0.42 10.51 21.29
CA VAL A 44 -0.93 10.28 21.84
C VAL A 44 -1.95 11.22 21.18
N ARG A 45 -1.65 12.53 21.10
CA ARG A 45 -2.51 13.51 20.42
C ARG A 45 -2.76 13.16 18.96
N TRP A 46 -1.72 12.70 18.28
CA TRP A 46 -1.79 12.33 16.88
C TRP A 46 -2.72 11.15 16.62
N VAL A 47 -2.68 10.10 17.45
CA VAL A 47 -3.58 8.94 17.30
C VAL A 47 -5.04 9.29 17.61
N LEU A 48 -5.29 10.16 18.59
CA LEU A 48 -6.63 10.58 19.00
C LEU A 48 -7.33 11.53 18.00
N GLY A 49 -6.67 11.88 16.90
CA GLY A 49 -7.31 12.50 15.75
C GLY A 49 -7.00 13.98 15.51
N GLU A 50 -5.93 14.51 16.13
CA GLU A 50 -5.42 15.86 15.80
C GLU A 50 -4.91 15.90 14.35
N SER A 51 -5.28 16.97 13.63
CA SER A 51 -5.03 17.17 12.21
C SER A 51 -4.18 18.40 11.91
N LYS A 52 -3.99 19.31 12.87
CA LYS A 52 -3.16 20.50 12.73
C LYS A 52 -1.70 20.16 13.04
N ALA A 53 -0.82 20.30 12.05
CA ALA A 53 0.61 20.08 12.21
C ALA A 53 1.24 21.00 13.28
N SER A 54 0.74 22.24 13.39
CA SER A 54 1.21 23.21 14.38
C SER A 54 1.02 22.75 15.84
N GLU A 55 -0.08 22.05 16.13
CA GLU A 55 -0.39 21.53 17.48
C GLU A 55 0.46 20.29 17.83
N LEU A 56 1.11 19.68 16.83
CA LEU A 56 2.08 18.60 16.95
C LEU A 56 3.53 19.11 16.81
N ARG A 57 3.78 20.41 16.97
CA ARG A 57 5.12 21.04 16.85
C ARG A 57 5.82 20.73 15.51
N GLY A 58 5.08 20.78 14.41
CA GLY A 58 5.60 20.62 13.03
C GLY A 58 4.95 21.62 12.06
N GLU A 59 5.57 21.82 10.89
CA GLU A 59 5.03 22.69 9.82
C GLU A 59 4.11 21.90 8.89
N SER A 60 4.46 20.64 8.63
CA SER A 60 3.73 19.69 7.79
C SER A 60 3.36 18.43 8.57
N MET A 61 2.28 17.77 8.17
CA MET A 61 1.94 16.45 8.74
C MET A 61 3.02 15.40 8.45
N GLN A 62 3.86 15.59 7.42
CA GLN A 62 4.97 14.66 7.14
C GLN A 62 6.08 14.72 8.20
N ASP A 63 6.15 15.80 8.99
CA ASP A 63 7.18 16.01 10.01
C ASP A 63 7.02 15.09 11.22
N VAL A 64 5.93 14.32 11.30
CA VAL A 64 5.80 13.24 12.30
C VAL A 64 6.62 12.00 11.94
N ILE A 65 7.09 11.87 10.70
CA ILE A 65 7.90 10.74 10.24
C ILE A 65 9.37 11.00 10.55
N PHE A 66 10.09 10.02 11.11
CA PHE A 66 11.52 10.14 11.38
C PHE A 66 12.31 10.53 10.12
N SER A 67 12.99 11.68 10.19
CA SER A 67 13.71 12.28 9.05
C SER A 67 15.12 11.74 8.84
N GLY A 68 15.59 10.81 9.66
CA GLY A 68 16.94 10.25 9.58
C GLY A 68 17.97 11.01 10.43
N THR A 69 19.14 10.39 10.64
CA THR A 69 20.34 10.97 11.27
C THR A 69 21.56 10.68 10.39
N THR A 70 22.75 11.16 10.75
CA THR A 70 24.00 10.86 10.03
C THR A 70 24.33 9.37 9.98
N SER A 71 23.91 8.60 10.99
CA SER A 71 24.09 7.14 11.09
C SER A 71 22.90 6.32 10.58
N ARG A 72 21.69 6.91 10.52
CA ARG A 72 20.42 6.17 10.29
C ARG A 72 19.62 6.76 9.13
N LYS A 73 19.14 5.88 8.24
CA LYS A 73 18.28 6.26 7.11
C LYS A 73 16.93 6.81 7.60
N GLN A 74 16.34 7.71 6.83
CA GLN A 74 14.99 8.22 7.07
C GLN A 74 13.95 7.09 7.07
N ALA A 75 12.90 7.19 7.89
CA ALA A 75 11.79 6.25 7.87
C ALA A 75 10.82 6.55 6.72
N SER A 76 10.25 5.50 6.11
CA SER A 76 9.25 5.61 5.05
C SER A 76 7.82 5.80 5.57
N ARG A 77 7.58 5.41 6.83
CA ARG A 77 6.29 5.51 7.52
C ARG A 77 6.46 5.77 9.00
N ALA A 78 5.48 6.43 9.60
CA ALA A 78 5.30 6.51 11.04
C ALA A 78 4.05 5.73 11.43
N SER A 79 4.13 4.97 12.53
CA SER A 79 2.97 4.32 13.13
C SER A 79 2.99 4.50 14.65
N VAL A 80 1.84 4.87 15.19
CA VAL A 80 1.61 4.93 16.63
C VAL A 80 0.35 4.12 16.93
N GLU A 81 0.43 3.26 17.94
CA GLU A 81 -0.67 2.43 18.43
C GLU A 81 -0.83 2.62 19.93
N LEU A 82 -2.04 2.99 20.35
CA LEU A 82 -2.44 3.15 21.74
C LEU A 82 -3.31 1.96 22.13
N VAL A 83 -2.92 1.25 23.17
CA VAL A 83 -3.66 0.08 23.68
C VAL A 83 -4.36 0.47 24.97
N PHE A 84 -5.69 0.38 24.96
CA PHE A 84 -6.55 0.69 26.09
C PHE A 84 -7.15 -0.56 26.69
N ASP A 85 -7.07 -0.69 28.00
CA ASP A 85 -7.89 -1.61 28.77
C ASP A 85 -9.29 -1.01 28.92
N ASN A 86 -10.32 -1.72 28.46
CA ASN A 86 -11.73 -1.33 28.49
C ASN A 86 -12.56 -2.26 29.40
N ALA A 87 -11.99 -2.79 30.49
CA ALA A 87 -12.72 -3.59 31.48
C ALA A 87 -14.00 -2.91 32.03
N ASP A 88 -14.05 -1.57 32.06
CA ASP A 88 -15.22 -0.79 32.52
C ASP A 88 -16.29 -0.54 31.43
N HIS A 89 -16.11 -1.07 30.21
CA HIS A 89 -16.99 -0.91 29.04
C HIS A 89 -17.42 0.55 28.75
N ARG A 90 -16.52 1.52 28.96
CA ARG A 90 -16.80 2.96 28.76
C ARG A 90 -16.72 3.42 27.31
N ALA A 91 -16.14 2.61 26.41
CA ALA A 91 -16.03 2.94 24.99
C ALA A 91 -17.40 2.97 24.29
N GLY A 92 -17.58 3.92 23.37
CA GLY A 92 -18.81 4.10 22.60
C GLY A 92 -18.99 3.12 21.43
N GLY A 93 -20.24 2.89 21.03
CA GLY A 93 -20.57 2.17 19.79
C GLY A 93 -20.39 0.65 19.86
N GLN A 94 -20.09 0.05 18.70
CA GLN A 94 -19.94 -1.40 18.52
C GLN A 94 -18.67 -1.97 19.20
N TRP A 95 -17.77 -1.10 19.66
CA TRP A 95 -16.46 -1.45 20.21
C TRP A 95 -16.48 -1.65 21.74
N SER A 96 -17.60 -1.35 22.40
CA SER A 96 -17.77 -1.53 23.85
C SER A 96 -17.64 -3.00 24.30
N GLN A 97 -17.91 -3.95 23.39
CA GLN A 97 -17.89 -5.39 23.64
C GLN A 97 -16.47 -5.97 23.85
N TYR A 98 -15.44 -5.24 23.42
CA TYR A 98 -14.05 -5.69 23.54
C TYR A 98 -13.45 -5.22 24.87
N GLY A 99 -12.80 -6.15 25.59
CA GLY A 99 -12.09 -5.86 26.84
C GLY A 99 -10.80 -5.06 26.64
N GLU A 100 -10.23 -5.08 25.44
CA GLU A 100 -9.07 -4.29 25.06
C GLU A 100 -9.32 -3.62 23.69
N ILE A 101 -8.94 -2.34 23.56
CA ILE A 101 -9.12 -1.56 22.35
C ILE A 101 -7.77 -0.97 21.94
N ALA A 102 -7.24 -1.41 20.80
CA ALA A 102 -6.03 -0.89 20.20
C ALA A 102 -6.37 0.10 19.08
N VAL A 103 -6.03 1.38 19.26
CA VAL A 103 -6.22 2.42 18.24
C VAL A 103 -4.88 2.76 17.62
N LYS A 104 -4.76 2.56 16.31
CA LYS A 104 -3.51 2.74 15.57
C LYS A 104 -3.69 3.72 14.42
N ARG A 105 -2.74 4.65 14.28
CA ARG A 105 -2.64 5.56 13.15
C ARG A 105 -1.34 5.33 12.39
N VAL A 106 -1.43 5.26 11.07
CA VAL A 106 -0.27 5.05 10.18
C VAL A 106 -0.23 6.16 9.13
N LEU A 107 0.93 6.75 8.92
CA LEU A 107 1.18 7.74 7.87
C LEU A 107 2.41 7.36 7.06
N THR A 108 2.26 7.39 5.74
CA THR A 108 3.33 7.20 4.77
C THR A 108 3.77 8.54 4.18
N ARG A 109 5.01 8.61 3.67
CA ARG A 109 5.52 9.81 2.98
C ARG A 109 4.72 10.19 1.71
N GLU A 110 3.99 9.25 1.14
CA GLU A 110 3.11 9.45 -0.03
C GLU A 110 1.78 10.17 0.31
N GLY A 111 1.53 10.47 1.59
CA GLY A 111 0.38 11.29 2.03
C GLY A 111 -0.85 10.52 2.52
N GLY A 112 -0.80 9.19 2.58
CA GLY A 112 -1.89 8.37 3.10
C GLY A 112 -1.90 8.29 4.63
N SER A 113 -2.84 8.99 5.31
CA SER A 113 -3.11 8.83 6.75
C SER A 113 -4.25 7.83 6.96
N SER A 114 -3.95 6.67 7.54
CA SER A 114 -4.93 5.60 7.79
C SER A 114 -5.14 5.37 9.29
N TYR A 115 -6.39 5.14 9.69
CA TYR A 115 -6.78 4.80 11.08
C TYR A 115 -7.20 3.34 11.16
N PHE A 116 -6.85 2.70 12.27
CA PHE A 116 -7.20 1.33 12.57
C PHE A 116 -7.70 1.22 14.01
N ILE A 117 -8.75 0.42 14.24
CA ILE A 117 -9.18 -0.03 15.57
C ILE A 117 -9.08 -1.54 15.56
N ASN A 118 -8.33 -2.13 16.50
CA ASN A 118 -8.08 -3.58 16.57
C ASN A 118 -7.62 -4.17 15.21
N ASN A 119 -6.71 -3.47 14.53
CA ASN A 119 -6.22 -3.76 13.17
C ASN A 119 -7.24 -3.71 12.02
N GLN A 120 -8.49 -3.28 12.27
CA GLN A 120 -9.49 -3.05 11.22
C GLN A 120 -9.42 -1.61 10.72
N PRO A 121 -9.40 -1.36 9.40
CA PRO A 121 -9.36 0.00 8.85
C PRO A 121 -10.69 0.72 9.11
N VAL A 122 -10.62 1.91 9.71
CA VAL A 122 -11.79 2.72 10.07
C VAL A 122 -11.62 4.17 9.62
N ARG A 123 -12.72 4.92 9.58
CA ARG A 123 -12.67 6.36 9.31
C ARG A 123 -12.31 7.10 10.60
N ARG A 124 -11.77 8.31 10.44
CA ARG A 124 -11.46 9.22 11.57
C ARG A 124 -12.68 9.47 12.46
N ARG A 125 -13.88 9.56 11.88
CA ARG A 125 -15.14 9.74 12.62
C ARG A 125 -15.41 8.56 13.56
N ASP A 126 -15.15 7.33 13.10
CA ASP A 126 -15.39 6.13 13.89
C ASP A 126 -14.47 6.09 15.13
N VAL A 127 -13.22 6.56 15.00
CA VAL A 127 -12.29 6.73 16.14
C VAL A 127 -12.81 7.79 17.11
N GLN A 128 -13.34 8.91 16.62
CA GLN A 128 -13.93 9.95 17.46
C GLN A 128 -15.19 9.46 18.19
N ASP A 129 -15.99 8.63 17.54
CA ASP A 129 -17.22 8.06 18.12
C ASP A 129 -16.92 7.05 19.24
N VAL A 130 -15.78 6.34 19.19
CA VAL A 130 -15.33 5.43 20.27
C VAL A 130 -15.03 6.20 21.58
N PHE A 131 -14.46 7.40 21.46
CA PHE A 131 -14.04 8.24 22.59
C PHE A 131 -15.04 9.38 22.93
N LEU A 132 -16.17 9.42 22.24
CA LEU A 132 -17.20 10.42 22.49
C LEU A 132 -17.83 10.18 23.87
N GLY A 133 -17.77 11.17 24.75
CA GLY A 133 -18.29 11.07 26.12
C GLY A 133 -17.33 10.45 27.14
N THR A 134 -16.16 9.96 26.73
CA THR A 134 -15.11 9.44 27.64
C THR A 134 -14.11 10.50 28.09
N GLY A 135 -14.32 11.77 27.71
CA GLY A 135 -13.39 12.88 27.97
C GLY A 135 -12.13 12.89 27.08
N LEU A 136 -12.06 12.04 26.03
CA LEU A 136 -10.92 11.88 25.12
C LEU A 136 -11.28 12.27 23.65
N GLY A 137 -11.90 13.42 23.45
CA GLY A 137 -12.10 14.00 22.12
C GLY A 137 -10.87 14.72 21.55
N PRO A 138 -10.89 15.12 20.26
CA PRO A 138 -9.83 15.92 19.64
C PRO A 138 -9.68 17.34 20.24
N ARG A 139 -10.64 17.78 21.07
CA ARG A 139 -10.57 19.03 21.86
C ARG A 139 -10.50 18.78 23.36
N ALA A 140 -10.23 17.53 23.77
CA ALA A 140 -10.25 17.11 25.16
C ALA A 140 -9.27 17.89 26.05
N TYR A 141 -9.76 18.19 27.25
CA TYR A 141 -9.00 18.74 28.38
C TYR A 141 -8.08 17.71 29.06
N ALA A 142 -8.08 16.44 28.60
CA ALA A 142 -7.26 15.36 29.16
C ALA A 142 -5.77 15.45 28.81
N ILE A 143 -5.38 16.20 27.77
CA ILE A 143 -3.99 16.35 27.35
C ILE A 143 -3.55 17.81 27.49
N ILE A 144 -2.88 18.12 28.60
CA ILE A 144 -2.41 19.46 28.93
C ILE A 144 -0.97 19.60 28.46
N GLY A 145 -0.79 20.33 27.36
CA GLY A 145 0.53 20.60 26.77
C GLY A 145 1.07 21.97 27.13
N GLN A 146 2.35 22.20 26.82
CA GLN A 146 2.98 23.52 26.88
C GLN A 146 2.17 24.53 26.02
N GLY A 147 1.59 25.54 26.65
CA GLY A 147 0.73 26.55 26.01
C GLY A 147 -0.79 26.32 26.12
N THR A 148 -1.26 25.11 26.48
CA THR A 148 -2.70 24.87 26.74
C THR A 148 -3.18 25.70 27.94
N ILE A 149 -2.34 25.82 28.97
CA ILE A 149 -2.61 26.65 30.16
C ILE A 149 -2.73 28.12 29.76
N SER A 150 -1.80 28.63 28.94
CA SER A 150 -1.86 30.00 28.40
C SER A 150 -3.09 30.24 27.54
N ARG A 151 -3.48 29.27 26.69
CA ARG A 151 -4.69 29.36 25.85
C ARG A 151 -5.95 29.50 26.71
N ILE A 152 -6.07 28.73 27.80
CA ILE A 152 -7.23 28.80 28.71
C ILE A 152 -7.24 30.14 29.47
N ILE A 153 -6.07 30.71 29.79
CA ILE A 153 -5.93 32.03 30.42
C ILE A 153 -6.31 33.17 29.47
N GLU A 154 -6.02 33.03 28.17
CA GLU A 154 -6.22 34.05 27.13
C GLU A 154 -7.54 33.88 26.35
N SER A 155 -8.26 32.78 26.59
CA SER A 155 -9.52 32.45 25.92
C SER A 155 -10.59 33.51 26.18
N ARG A 156 -11.38 33.80 25.15
CA ARG A 156 -12.57 34.66 25.33
C ARG A 156 -13.61 33.94 26.22
N PRO A 157 -14.47 34.67 26.95
CA PRO A 157 -15.52 34.05 27.76
C PRO A 157 -16.41 33.05 27.02
N GLU A 158 -16.65 33.27 25.72
CA GLU A 158 -17.39 32.37 24.82
C GLU A 158 -16.62 31.07 24.51
N GLU A 159 -15.29 31.13 24.40
CA GLU A 159 -14.43 29.97 24.17
C GLU A 159 -14.30 29.12 25.43
N LEU A 160 -14.24 29.76 26.61
CA LEU A 160 -14.22 29.04 27.89
C LEU A 160 -15.51 28.24 28.13
N ARG A 161 -16.64 28.75 27.65
CA ARG A 161 -17.94 28.06 27.67
C ARG A 161 -17.89 26.74 26.89
N LEU A 162 -17.18 26.72 25.76
CA LEU A 162 -17.07 25.52 24.92
C LEU A 162 -16.43 24.35 25.68
N PHE A 163 -15.45 24.61 26.55
CA PHE A 163 -14.83 23.60 27.40
C PHE A 163 -15.81 23.06 28.46
N LEU A 164 -16.70 23.90 28.98
CA LEU A 164 -17.76 23.47 29.90
C LEU A 164 -18.87 22.69 29.18
N GLU A 165 -19.22 23.06 27.95
CA GLU A 165 -20.16 22.29 27.10
C GLU A 165 -19.63 20.87 26.81
N GLU A 166 -18.32 20.74 26.57
CA GLU A 166 -17.66 19.45 26.32
C GLU A 166 -17.56 18.60 27.60
N ALA A 167 -17.20 19.20 28.74
CA ALA A 167 -17.17 18.51 30.03
C ALA A 167 -18.57 18.07 30.51
N ALA A 168 -19.61 18.85 30.19
CA ALA A 168 -21.00 18.49 30.43
C ALA A 168 -21.51 17.36 29.50
N GLY A 169 -20.79 17.03 28.42
CA GLY A 169 -21.25 16.04 27.44
C GLY A 169 -22.42 16.51 26.56
N VAL A 170 -22.65 17.82 26.50
CA VAL A 170 -23.78 18.46 25.81
C VAL A 170 -23.62 18.46 24.28
N SER A 171 -22.40 18.26 23.76
CA SER A 171 -22.11 18.31 22.33
C SER A 171 -22.99 17.35 21.50
N LYS A 172 -23.32 16.17 22.04
CA LYS A 172 -24.26 15.20 21.43
C LYS A 172 -25.69 15.76 21.30
N TYR A 173 -26.14 16.52 22.31
CA TYR A 173 -27.47 17.12 22.34
C TYR A 173 -27.58 18.30 21.37
N LYS A 174 -26.52 19.10 21.22
CA LYS A 174 -26.46 20.23 20.28
C LYS A 174 -26.51 19.78 18.82
N GLU A 175 -25.83 18.68 18.49
CA GLU A 175 -25.87 18.10 17.14
C GLU A 175 -27.26 17.52 16.82
N ARG A 176 -27.88 16.85 17.80
CA ARG A 176 -29.26 16.33 17.70
C ARG A 176 -30.32 17.45 17.61
N ARG A 177 -30.11 18.57 18.33
CA ARG A 177 -30.95 19.77 18.26
C ARG A 177 -30.97 20.36 16.84
N ARG A 178 -29.79 20.55 16.24
CA ARG A 178 -29.65 21.09 14.88
C ARG A 178 -30.34 20.24 13.82
N GLU A 179 -30.31 18.92 13.97
CA GLU A 179 -31.04 18.00 13.09
C GLU A 179 -32.56 18.14 13.25
N THR A 180 -33.03 18.30 14.49
CA THR A 180 -34.47 18.44 14.83
C THR A 180 -35.02 19.79 14.34
N GLU A 181 -34.24 20.86 14.43
CA GLU A 181 -34.57 22.22 13.98
C GLU A 181 -34.77 22.28 12.45
N ASN A 182 -33.91 21.59 11.69
CA ASN A 182 -34.08 21.46 10.24
C ASN A 182 -35.37 20.70 9.86
N ARG A 183 -35.77 19.70 10.66
CA ARG A 183 -37.03 18.96 10.45
C ARG A 183 -38.28 19.76 10.86
N LEU A 184 -38.16 20.60 11.89
CA LEU A 184 -39.23 21.49 12.33
C LEU A 184 -39.60 22.51 11.23
N SER A 185 -38.59 23.17 10.64
CA SER A 185 -38.80 24.14 9.55
C SER A 185 -39.59 23.56 8.37
N GLY A 186 -39.34 22.30 8.01
CA GLY A 186 -40.09 21.63 6.94
C GLY A 186 -41.53 21.27 7.32
N THR A 187 -41.81 21.01 8.60
CA THR A 187 -43.16 20.70 9.10
C THR A 187 -44.02 21.98 9.19
N THR A 188 -43.42 23.12 9.57
CA THR A 188 -44.11 24.41 9.67
C THR A 188 -44.66 24.89 8.32
N GLU A 189 -43.90 24.76 7.24
CA GLU A 189 -44.36 25.13 5.88
C GLU A 189 -45.56 24.28 5.42
N ASN A 190 -45.62 23.01 5.81
CA ASN A 190 -46.72 22.12 5.47
C ASN A 190 -48.00 22.43 6.28
N LEU A 191 -47.87 22.81 7.55
CA LEU A 191 -48.99 23.16 8.41
C LEU A 191 -49.73 24.40 7.90
N THR A 192 -49.00 25.44 7.48
CA THR A 192 -49.60 26.69 6.97
C THR A 192 -50.51 26.45 5.76
N ARG A 193 -50.20 25.44 4.94
CA ARG A 193 -50.98 25.08 3.75
C ARG A 193 -52.28 24.34 4.09
N VAL A 194 -52.31 23.58 5.17
CA VAL A 194 -53.50 22.84 5.63
C VAL A 194 -54.50 23.77 6.33
N GLU A 195 -54.01 24.78 7.06
CA GLU A 195 -54.85 25.79 7.74
C GLU A 195 -55.71 26.61 6.76
N ASP A 196 -55.16 26.94 5.60
CA ASP A 196 -55.88 27.68 4.55
C ASP A 196 -57.07 26.86 3.99
N ILE A 197 -56.90 25.53 3.85
CA ILE A 197 -57.94 24.62 3.34
C ILE A 197 -59.07 24.43 4.37
N LEU A 198 -58.74 24.38 5.67
CA LEU A 198 -59.73 24.20 6.74
C LEU A 198 -60.62 25.44 6.96
N ARG A 199 -60.11 26.65 6.73
CA ARG A 199 -60.92 27.88 6.80
C ARG A 199 -62.03 27.89 5.75
N GLU A 200 -61.75 27.40 4.54
CA GLU A 200 -62.74 27.31 3.47
C GLU A 200 -63.80 26.22 3.73
N LEU A 201 -63.40 25.09 4.34
CA LEU A 201 -64.30 23.97 4.64
C LEU A 201 -65.32 24.28 5.76
N ASN A 202 -64.92 25.05 6.78
CA ASN A 202 -65.79 25.40 7.91
C ASN A 202 -66.98 26.30 7.50
N ALA A 203 -66.78 27.21 6.55
CA ALA A 203 -67.85 28.06 6.02
C ALA A 203 -68.92 27.27 5.24
N ASN A 204 -68.57 26.09 4.72
CA ASN A 204 -69.49 25.23 3.96
C ASN A 204 -70.36 24.32 4.86
N LEU A 205 -69.89 23.95 6.05
CA LEU A 205 -70.62 23.07 6.99
C LEU A 205 -71.84 23.76 7.64
N GLU A 206 -71.71 25.03 8.04
CA GLU A 206 -72.82 25.82 8.59
C GLU A 206 -74.01 25.98 7.61
N ARG A 207 -73.75 25.83 6.31
CA ARG A 207 -74.76 25.93 5.26
C ARG A 207 -75.58 24.64 5.08
N LEU A 208 -75.01 23.48 5.37
CA LEU A 208 -75.61 22.15 5.14
C LEU A 208 -76.59 21.75 6.25
N GLU A 209 -76.36 22.20 7.48
CA GLU A 209 -77.18 21.89 8.66
C GLU A 209 -78.61 22.44 8.57
N LYS A 210 -78.81 23.59 7.90
CA LYS A 210 -80.13 24.22 7.68
C LYS A 210 -80.99 23.52 6.63
N GLN A 211 -80.43 22.58 5.86
CA GLN A 211 -81.09 22.00 4.70
C GLN A 211 -81.78 20.66 4.98
N ALA A 212 -81.46 19.98 6.09
CA ALA A 212 -82.01 18.67 6.49
C ALA A 212 -83.47 18.72 6.94
N GLU A 213 -83.92 19.87 7.43
CA GLU A 213 -85.29 20.07 7.94
C GLU A 213 -86.33 20.12 6.81
N VAL A 214 -85.88 20.48 5.62
CA VAL A 214 -86.70 20.63 4.42
C VAL A 214 -87.01 19.21 3.87
N ALA A 215 -86.19 18.18 4.19
CA ALA A 215 -86.21 16.77 3.75
C ALA A 215 -87.58 16.07 3.75
N ALA A 216 -88.43 16.34 4.74
CA ALA A 216 -89.62 15.53 5.00
C ALA A 216 -90.80 15.77 4.05
N LYS A 217 -90.92 16.97 3.43
CA LYS A 217 -92.03 17.30 2.50
C LYS A 217 -91.86 16.70 1.11
N TYR A 218 -90.66 16.26 0.77
CA TYR A 218 -90.31 15.63 -0.51
C TYR A 218 -90.91 14.23 -0.70
N ASN A 219 -91.09 13.47 0.38
CA ASN A 219 -91.52 12.07 0.30
C ASN A 219 -92.95 11.85 -0.27
N ALA A 220 -93.81 12.87 -0.32
CA ALA A 220 -95.20 12.75 -0.82
C ALA A 220 -95.37 13.04 -2.32
N LEU A 221 -94.53 13.91 -2.89
CA LEU A 221 -94.43 14.13 -4.34
C LEU A 221 -93.62 13.01 -5.03
N GLN A 222 -92.90 12.22 -4.23
CA GLN A 222 -92.11 11.06 -4.63
C GLN A 222 -92.94 9.94 -5.27
N SER A 223 -94.24 9.82 -4.95
CA SER A 223 -95.13 8.73 -5.43
C SER A 223 -95.58 8.91 -6.88
N ASP A 224 -95.89 10.14 -7.30
CA ASP A 224 -96.20 10.48 -8.70
C ASP A 224 -94.95 10.48 -9.57
N VAL A 225 -93.82 10.82 -8.97
CA VAL A 225 -92.49 10.60 -9.57
C VAL A 225 -92.29 9.10 -9.86
N THR A 226 -92.82 8.19 -9.04
CA THR A 226 -92.59 6.73 -9.17
C THR A 226 -93.19 6.14 -10.46
N LEU A 227 -94.41 6.51 -10.86
CA LEU A 227 -95.06 6.00 -12.09
C LEU A 227 -94.34 6.46 -13.37
N LYS A 228 -93.97 7.75 -13.43
CA LYS A 228 -93.17 8.30 -14.53
C LYS A 228 -91.72 7.80 -14.47
N GLN A 229 -91.22 7.46 -13.29
CA GLN A 229 -89.95 6.75 -13.10
C GLN A 229 -89.99 5.36 -13.72
N HIS A 230 -91.07 4.60 -13.61
CA HIS A 230 -91.15 3.27 -14.23
C HIS A 230 -91.11 3.36 -15.76
N GLN A 231 -91.78 4.35 -16.36
CA GLN A 231 -91.70 4.61 -17.82
C GLN A 231 -90.32 5.11 -18.23
N LEU A 232 -89.67 5.95 -17.40
CA LEU A 232 -88.29 6.39 -17.61
C LEU A 232 -87.29 5.23 -17.47
N TRP A 233 -87.47 4.32 -16.51
CA TRP A 233 -86.62 3.13 -16.32
C TRP A 233 -86.71 2.19 -17.52
N PHE A 234 -87.90 2.04 -18.12
CA PHE A 234 -88.08 1.27 -19.34
C PHE A 234 -87.28 1.84 -20.52
N LEU A 235 -87.29 3.15 -20.70
CA LEU A 235 -86.53 3.83 -21.76
C LEU A 235 -85.03 3.91 -21.45
N LYS A 236 -84.65 4.17 -20.20
CA LYS A 236 -83.25 4.15 -19.72
C LYS A 236 -82.63 2.76 -19.78
N ARG A 237 -83.43 1.69 -19.67
CA ARG A 237 -82.97 0.33 -19.90
C ARG A 237 -82.54 0.15 -21.35
N ALA A 238 -83.30 0.68 -22.30
CA ALA A 238 -82.95 0.65 -23.73
C ALA A 238 -81.73 1.55 -24.05
N ASP A 239 -81.60 2.71 -23.40
CA ASP A 239 -80.42 3.58 -23.52
C ASP A 239 -79.18 2.93 -22.90
N ALA A 240 -79.30 2.29 -21.72
CA ALA A 240 -78.21 1.55 -21.07
C ALA A 240 -77.74 0.35 -21.91
N GLU A 241 -78.64 -0.30 -22.64
CA GLU A 241 -78.31 -1.35 -23.61
C GLU A 241 -77.48 -0.80 -24.79
N ALA A 242 -77.86 0.36 -25.32
CA ALA A 242 -77.12 1.04 -26.38
C ALA A 242 -75.76 1.58 -25.91
N ASP A 243 -75.70 2.16 -24.70
CA ASP A 243 -74.47 2.64 -24.07
C ASP A 243 -73.53 1.49 -23.72
N GLN A 244 -74.05 0.34 -23.28
CA GLN A 244 -73.26 -0.87 -23.07
C GLN A 244 -72.58 -1.31 -24.37
N ALA A 245 -73.31 -1.33 -25.49
CA ALA A 245 -72.74 -1.67 -26.79
C ALA A 245 -71.67 -0.67 -27.27
N LYS A 246 -71.89 0.63 -27.03
CA LYS A 246 -70.94 1.69 -27.40
C LYS A 246 -69.68 1.68 -26.53
N VAL A 247 -69.81 1.65 -25.21
CA VAL A 247 -68.69 1.61 -24.26
C VAL A 247 -67.87 0.33 -24.44
N ARG A 248 -68.50 -0.80 -24.78
CA ARG A 248 -67.79 -2.03 -25.14
C ARG A 248 -66.93 -1.84 -26.40
N THR A 249 -67.42 -1.11 -27.39
CA THR A 249 -66.68 -0.82 -28.63
C THR A 249 -65.50 0.13 -28.36
N ASP A 250 -65.73 1.20 -27.58
CA ASP A 250 -64.68 2.15 -27.17
C ASP A 250 -63.62 1.48 -26.25
N GLY A 251 -64.06 0.55 -25.40
CA GLY A 251 -63.19 -0.28 -24.56
C GLY A 251 -62.29 -1.20 -25.40
N LEU A 252 -62.83 -1.84 -26.44
CA LEU A 252 -62.04 -2.63 -27.39
C LEU A 252 -61.01 -1.76 -28.16
N GLN A 253 -61.37 -0.54 -28.52
CA GLN A 253 -60.42 0.40 -29.14
C GLN A 253 -59.30 0.79 -28.17
N ALA A 254 -59.61 1.08 -26.91
CA ALA A 254 -58.59 1.40 -25.90
C ALA A 254 -57.64 0.21 -25.61
N VAL A 255 -58.14 -1.03 -25.69
CA VAL A 255 -57.31 -2.25 -25.62
C VAL A 255 -56.38 -2.34 -26.83
N ASN A 256 -56.86 -2.09 -28.05
CA ASN A 256 -56.02 -2.07 -29.25
C ASN A 256 -54.93 -0.98 -29.18
N ASP A 257 -55.26 0.20 -28.66
CA ASP A 257 -54.30 1.29 -28.46
C ASP A 257 -53.21 0.90 -27.44
N LEU A 258 -53.58 0.21 -26.36
CA LEU A 258 -52.63 -0.34 -25.39
C LEU A 258 -51.72 -1.40 -26.03
N GLU A 259 -52.28 -2.32 -26.82
CA GLU A 259 -51.51 -3.35 -27.54
C GLU A 259 -50.51 -2.72 -28.53
N SER A 260 -50.92 -1.68 -29.26
CA SER A 260 -50.03 -0.93 -30.16
C SER A 260 -48.89 -0.27 -29.39
N ARG A 261 -49.16 0.38 -28.25
CA ARG A 261 -48.12 1.03 -27.43
C ARG A 261 -47.22 0.02 -26.72
N MET A 262 -47.72 -1.15 -26.37
CA MET A 262 -46.92 -2.26 -25.86
C MET A 262 -46.02 -2.86 -26.95
N ALA A 263 -46.47 -2.90 -28.21
CA ALA A 263 -45.63 -3.29 -29.33
C ALA A 263 -44.50 -2.26 -29.58
N ASP A 264 -44.81 -0.96 -29.53
CA ASP A 264 -43.80 0.11 -29.61
C ASP A 264 -42.77 -0.01 -28.49
N LEU A 265 -43.21 -0.27 -27.25
CA LEU A 265 -42.32 -0.46 -26.10
C LEU A 265 -41.39 -1.66 -26.31
N ARG A 266 -41.93 -2.80 -26.74
CA ARG A 266 -41.13 -4.01 -27.03
C ARG A 266 -40.12 -3.80 -28.15
N ALA A 267 -40.47 -3.02 -29.18
CA ALA A 267 -39.55 -2.66 -30.24
C ALA A 267 -38.39 -1.79 -29.71
N VAL A 268 -38.69 -0.78 -28.90
CA VAL A 268 -37.67 0.08 -28.26
C VAL A 268 -36.80 -0.71 -27.26
N GLU A 269 -37.37 -1.67 -26.53
CA GLU A 269 -36.61 -2.57 -25.64
C GLU A 269 -35.64 -3.47 -26.43
N SER A 270 -36.09 -4.01 -27.56
CA SER A 270 -35.24 -4.80 -28.47
C SER A 270 -34.11 -3.96 -29.07
N ASP A 271 -34.41 -2.74 -29.51
CA ASP A 271 -33.41 -1.80 -30.03
C ASP A 271 -32.41 -1.40 -28.93
N LEU A 272 -32.89 -1.17 -27.70
CA LEU A 272 -32.05 -0.84 -26.55
C LEU A 272 -31.10 -1.98 -26.19
N GLU A 273 -31.56 -3.23 -26.25
CA GLU A 273 -30.70 -4.39 -26.01
C GLU A 273 -29.65 -4.55 -27.12
N THR A 274 -30.02 -4.28 -28.39
CA THR A 274 -29.09 -4.28 -29.52
C THR A 274 -28.02 -3.19 -29.36
N ILE A 275 -28.42 -1.97 -28.99
CA ILE A 275 -27.50 -0.85 -28.72
C ILE A 275 -26.61 -1.16 -27.51
N ARG A 276 -27.15 -1.80 -26.47
CA ARG A 276 -26.41 -2.20 -25.27
C ARG A 276 -25.33 -3.24 -25.61
N GLN A 277 -25.63 -4.24 -26.43
CA GLN A 277 -24.64 -5.21 -26.91
C GLN A 277 -23.54 -4.53 -27.75
N ALA A 278 -23.92 -3.63 -28.67
CA ALA A 278 -22.96 -2.85 -29.45
C ALA A 278 -22.07 -1.96 -28.55
N HIS A 279 -22.65 -1.34 -27.52
CA HIS A 279 -21.92 -0.53 -26.54
C HIS A 279 -20.92 -1.37 -25.73
N TYR A 280 -21.29 -2.58 -25.29
CA TYR A 280 -20.35 -3.48 -24.62
C TYR A 280 -19.20 -3.91 -25.55
N ALA A 281 -19.52 -4.28 -26.79
CA ALA A 281 -18.51 -4.64 -27.78
C ALA A 281 -17.54 -3.47 -28.08
N ALA A 282 -18.06 -2.25 -28.23
CA ALA A 282 -17.24 -1.05 -28.40
C ALA A 282 -16.38 -0.75 -27.16
N GLY A 283 -16.90 -0.98 -25.95
CA GLY A 283 -16.14 -0.87 -24.70
C GLY A 283 -14.95 -1.83 -24.65
N ASP A 284 -15.14 -3.08 -25.08
CA ASP A 284 -14.06 -4.06 -25.20
C ASP A 284 -13.03 -3.67 -26.27
N GLN A 285 -13.45 -3.11 -27.41
CA GLN A 285 -12.54 -2.58 -28.43
C GLN A 285 -11.71 -1.40 -27.93
N VAL A 286 -12.30 -0.49 -27.14
CA VAL A 286 -11.56 0.60 -26.47
C VAL A 286 -10.52 0.04 -25.51
N ASN A 287 -10.88 -0.95 -24.68
CA ASN A 287 -9.94 -1.61 -23.77
C ASN A 287 -8.78 -2.29 -24.51
N GLN A 288 -9.07 -3.00 -25.61
CA GLN A 288 -8.03 -3.62 -26.44
C GLN A 288 -7.11 -2.60 -27.12
N ALA A 289 -7.68 -1.53 -27.68
CA ALA A 289 -6.91 -0.45 -28.31
C ALA A 289 -6.03 0.27 -27.28
N GLN A 290 -6.52 0.45 -26.05
CA GLN A 290 -5.77 1.04 -24.95
C GLN A 290 -4.63 0.13 -24.48
N GLY A 291 -4.85 -1.19 -24.43
CA GLY A 291 -3.79 -2.18 -24.20
C GLY A 291 -2.65 -2.09 -25.23
N ARG A 292 -2.98 -2.04 -26.53
CA ARG A 292 -1.99 -1.91 -27.62
C ARG A 292 -1.22 -0.59 -27.56
N LEU A 293 -1.86 0.50 -27.10
CA LEU A 293 -1.17 1.78 -26.88
C LEU A 293 -0.19 1.71 -25.70
N TYR A 294 -0.53 0.99 -24.63
CA TYR A 294 0.40 0.79 -23.50
C TYR A 294 1.62 -0.03 -23.91
N GLU A 295 1.45 -1.08 -24.72
CA GLU A 295 2.56 -1.86 -25.26
C GLU A 295 3.53 -0.99 -26.08
N ALA A 296 3.00 -0.21 -27.04
CA ALA A 296 3.83 0.71 -27.84
C ALA A 296 4.50 1.79 -26.98
N THR A 297 3.83 2.29 -25.93
CA THR A 297 4.39 3.27 -25.01
C THR A 297 5.51 2.68 -24.14
N ALA A 298 5.37 1.42 -23.72
CA ALA A 298 6.42 0.71 -22.97
C ALA A 298 7.66 0.45 -23.84
N GLU A 299 7.47 0.12 -25.11
CA GLU A 299 8.54 -0.09 -26.08
C GLU A 299 9.34 1.21 -26.34
N VAL A 300 8.64 2.34 -26.51
CA VAL A 300 9.26 3.68 -26.57
C VAL A 300 10.08 3.96 -25.30
N GLY A 301 9.51 3.73 -24.12
CA GLY A 301 10.21 3.95 -22.85
C GLY A 301 11.46 3.08 -22.68
N LYS A 302 11.44 1.83 -23.16
CA LYS A 302 12.59 0.93 -23.16
C LYS A 302 13.72 1.45 -24.06
N LEU A 303 13.38 1.86 -25.29
CA LEU A 303 14.34 2.37 -26.26
C LEU A 303 14.93 3.74 -25.83
N GLU A 304 14.13 4.61 -25.21
CA GLU A 304 14.61 5.87 -24.64
C GLU A 304 15.59 5.65 -23.47
N ALA A 305 15.33 4.66 -22.62
CA ALA A 305 16.24 4.30 -21.53
C ALA A 305 17.55 3.71 -22.05
N GLU A 306 17.49 2.87 -23.09
CA GLU A 306 18.66 2.28 -23.75
C GLU A 306 19.53 3.36 -24.43
N ILE A 307 18.91 4.29 -25.16
CA ILE A 307 19.62 5.42 -25.77
C ILE A 307 20.29 6.29 -24.69
N ARG A 308 19.58 6.58 -23.60
CA ARG A 308 20.13 7.38 -22.49
C ARG A 308 21.35 6.71 -21.86
N TYR A 309 21.28 5.40 -21.60
CA TYR A 309 22.39 4.61 -21.10
C TYR A 309 23.61 4.65 -22.04
N VAL A 310 23.39 4.50 -23.35
CA VAL A 310 24.47 4.55 -24.35
C VAL A 310 25.10 5.94 -24.44
N VAL A 311 24.30 7.01 -24.39
CA VAL A 311 24.78 8.40 -24.44
C VAL A 311 25.58 8.76 -23.19
N GLU A 312 25.03 8.50 -22.00
CA GLU A 312 25.74 8.73 -20.72
C GLU A 312 26.97 7.82 -20.58
N GLY A 313 26.93 6.61 -21.13
CA GLY A 313 28.06 5.70 -21.23
C GLY A 313 29.19 6.28 -22.09
N ARG A 314 28.89 6.72 -23.32
CA ARG A 314 29.88 7.36 -24.20
C ARG A 314 30.49 8.60 -23.57
N GLN A 315 29.68 9.47 -22.94
CA GLN A 315 30.18 10.71 -22.34
C GLN A 315 31.12 10.46 -21.15
N ARG A 316 30.86 9.41 -20.35
CA ARG A 316 31.77 8.96 -19.30
C ARG A 316 33.09 8.44 -19.87
N VAL A 317 33.04 7.59 -20.89
CA VAL A 317 34.23 7.04 -21.54
C VAL A 317 35.05 8.14 -22.22
N GLU A 318 34.40 9.12 -22.83
CA GLU A 318 35.05 10.28 -23.47
C GLU A 318 35.77 11.17 -22.45
N THR A 319 35.16 11.40 -21.28
CA THR A 319 35.81 12.12 -20.16
C THR A 319 37.01 11.33 -19.60
N ARG A 320 36.91 10.00 -19.56
CA ARG A 320 38.03 9.13 -19.14
C ARG A 320 39.17 9.16 -20.16
N LEU A 321 38.87 9.18 -21.46
CA LEU A 321 39.89 9.27 -22.51
C LEU A 321 40.66 10.59 -22.46
N THR A 322 40.00 11.72 -22.17
CA THR A 322 40.70 13.00 -21.98
C THR A 322 41.61 12.99 -20.75
N GLN A 323 41.16 12.44 -19.62
CA GLN A 323 41.99 12.29 -18.43
C GLN A 323 43.20 11.37 -18.65
N LEU A 324 43.02 10.25 -19.34
CA LEU A 324 44.11 9.34 -19.70
C LEU A 324 45.12 10.02 -20.63
N ALA A 325 44.66 10.80 -21.61
CA ALA A 325 45.54 11.55 -22.51
C ALA A 325 46.41 12.58 -21.76
N GLU A 326 45.85 13.30 -20.78
CA GLU A 326 46.60 14.22 -19.94
C GLU A 326 47.66 13.51 -19.08
N GLN A 327 47.30 12.36 -18.49
CA GLN A 327 48.22 11.55 -17.68
C GLN A 327 49.37 10.97 -18.53
N ILE A 328 49.07 10.47 -19.73
CA ILE A 328 50.08 9.98 -20.68
C ILE A 328 51.04 11.10 -21.06
N ALA A 329 50.53 12.30 -21.37
CA ALA A 329 51.36 13.45 -21.67
C ALA A 329 52.29 13.82 -20.50
N GLN A 330 51.77 13.84 -19.27
CA GLN A 330 52.53 14.16 -18.07
C GLN A 330 53.68 13.17 -17.81
N TRP A 331 53.42 11.86 -17.92
CA TRP A 331 54.46 10.84 -17.75
C TRP A 331 55.48 10.84 -18.89
N SER A 332 55.07 11.16 -20.12
CA SER A 332 55.99 11.31 -21.24
C SER A 332 56.96 12.48 -21.04
N ALA A 333 56.47 13.64 -20.60
CA ALA A 333 57.30 14.81 -20.33
C ALA A 333 58.30 14.54 -19.19
N ARG A 334 57.86 13.86 -18.12
CA ARG A 334 58.73 13.48 -16.99
C ARG A 334 59.82 12.48 -17.39
N LYS A 335 59.52 11.62 -18.36
CA LYS A 335 60.51 10.70 -18.94
C LYS A 335 61.54 11.46 -19.78
N GLU A 336 61.11 12.36 -20.67
CA GLU A 336 62.00 13.18 -21.50
C GLU A 336 62.93 14.08 -20.65
N GLU A 337 62.40 14.68 -19.59
CA GLU A 337 63.18 15.50 -18.66
C GLU A 337 64.27 14.68 -17.94
N ALA A 338 63.93 13.47 -17.47
CA ALA A 338 64.88 12.57 -16.83
C ALA A 338 65.92 11.99 -17.81
N GLU A 339 65.54 11.72 -19.06
CA GLU A 339 66.47 11.29 -20.12
C GLU A 339 67.47 12.41 -20.47
N ALA A 340 67.01 13.66 -20.58
CA ALA A 340 67.87 14.81 -20.82
C ALA A 340 68.84 15.10 -19.64
N GLU A 341 68.37 14.97 -18.39
CA GLU A 341 69.23 15.11 -17.20
C GLU A 341 70.28 13.98 -17.13
N MET A 342 69.90 12.76 -17.51
CA MET A 342 70.80 11.61 -17.55
C MET A 342 71.88 11.73 -18.64
N GLU A 343 71.56 12.32 -19.78
CA GLU A 343 72.54 12.63 -20.84
C GLU A 343 73.54 13.70 -20.40
N ASN A 344 73.08 14.76 -19.73
CA ASN A 344 73.95 15.80 -19.16
C ASN A 344 74.88 15.26 -18.06
N LEU A 345 74.38 14.34 -17.22
CA LEU A 345 75.17 13.69 -16.17
C LEU A 345 76.18 12.68 -16.73
N ALA A 346 75.91 12.08 -17.89
CA ALA A 346 76.86 11.19 -18.55
C ALA A 346 78.11 11.95 -19.02
N ALA A 347 77.95 13.16 -19.57
CA ALA A 347 79.07 14.01 -19.98
C ALA A 347 79.94 14.46 -18.77
N THR A 348 79.30 14.92 -17.69
CA THR A 348 80.01 15.36 -16.48
C THR A 348 80.62 14.21 -15.65
N GLY A 349 80.06 13.00 -15.77
CA GLY A 349 80.61 11.80 -15.13
C GLY A 349 81.97 11.38 -15.69
N VAL A 350 82.16 11.48 -17.01
CA VAL A 350 83.44 11.16 -17.67
C VAL A 350 84.53 12.14 -17.21
N ASP A 351 84.23 13.44 -17.18
CA ASP A 351 85.17 14.46 -16.70
C ASP A 351 85.55 14.26 -15.22
N ALA A 352 84.61 13.79 -14.39
CA ALA A 352 84.86 13.52 -12.97
C ALA A 352 85.72 12.26 -12.76
N GLU A 353 85.51 11.22 -13.58
CA GLU A 353 86.29 9.98 -13.58
C GLU A 353 87.74 10.24 -14.02
N GLU A 354 87.97 10.94 -15.14
CA GLU A 354 89.31 11.32 -15.60
C GLU A 354 90.06 12.17 -14.56
N ARG A 355 89.34 13.08 -13.88
CA ARG A 355 89.91 13.92 -12.83
C ARG A 355 90.28 13.14 -11.57
N ALA A 356 89.48 12.14 -11.19
CA ALA A 356 89.77 11.25 -10.08
C ALA A 356 91.01 10.37 -10.37
N GLU A 357 91.13 9.82 -11.58
CA GLU A 357 92.30 9.04 -12.01
C GLU A 357 93.58 9.87 -12.04
N LEU A 358 93.51 11.10 -12.58
CA LEU A 358 94.67 11.99 -12.68
C LEU A 358 95.17 12.45 -11.30
N LEU A 359 94.26 12.77 -10.37
CA LEU A 359 94.62 13.11 -9.00
C LEU A 359 95.15 11.91 -8.22
N ALA A 360 94.62 10.71 -8.45
CA ALA A 360 95.14 9.47 -7.85
C ALA A 360 96.59 9.19 -8.31
N ALA A 361 96.90 9.36 -9.60
CA ALA A 361 98.25 9.22 -10.12
C ALA A 361 99.22 10.26 -9.54
N GLN A 362 98.77 11.51 -9.33
CA GLN A 362 99.58 12.56 -8.70
C GLN A 362 99.86 12.30 -7.21
N VAL A 363 98.91 11.71 -6.48
CA VAL A 363 99.11 11.26 -5.11
C VAL A 363 100.15 10.14 -5.07
N GLU A 364 100.09 9.19 -6.00
CA GLU A 364 101.03 8.08 -6.10
C GLU A 364 102.45 8.56 -6.43
N GLU A 365 102.60 9.51 -7.36
CA GLU A 365 103.90 10.11 -7.71
C GLU A 365 104.54 10.88 -6.53
N GLN A 366 103.75 11.64 -5.77
CA GLN A 366 104.24 12.30 -4.55
C GLN A 366 104.56 11.31 -3.43
N ALA A 367 103.75 10.26 -3.30
CA ALA A 367 104.00 9.17 -2.35
C ALA A 367 105.28 8.38 -2.66
N MET A 368 105.77 8.38 -3.91
CA MET A 368 107.07 7.78 -4.28
C MET A 368 108.28 8.65 -3.90
N GLN A 369 108.13 9.97 -3.76
CA GLN A 369 109.22 10.88 -3.33
C GLN A 369 109.36 10.94 -1.81
N MET A 370 108.28 10.60 -1.12
CA MET A 370 108.17 10.60 0.33
C MET A 370 109.17 9.68 1.04
N PRO A 371 109.43 8.43 0.62
CA PRO A 371 110.28 7.50 1.36
C PRO A 371 111.74 7.98 1.46
N ASP A 372 112.25 8.69 0.46
CA ASP A 372 113.63 9.19 0.44
C ASP A 372 113.80 10.44 1.34
N LEU A 373 112.81 11.32 1.38
CA LEU A 373 112.79 12.49 2.28
C LEU A 373 112.47 12.07 3.72
N GLU A 374 111.55 11.12 3.88
CA GLU A 374 111.30 10.44 5.14
C GLU A 374 112.54 9.70 5.60
N GLU A 375 113.33 9.07 4.74
CA GLU A 375 114.61 8.45 5.13
C GLU A 375 115.63 9.48 5.61
N ALA A 376 115.74 10.62 4.94
CA ALA A 376 116.69 11.68 5.31
C ALA A 376 116.33 12.39 6.62
N VAL A 377 115.03 12.66 6.84
CA VAL A 377 114.51 13.13 8.13
C VAL A 377 114.61 12.03 9.16
N ARG A 378 114.14 10.82 8.88
CA ARG A 378 114.24 9.65 9.75
C ARG A 378 115.68 9.38 10.14
N GLN A 379 116.70 9.58 9.34
CA GLN A 379 118.09 9.40 9.80
C GLN A 379 118.54 10.51 10.73
N SER A 380 118.26 11.78 10.40
CA SER A 380 118.68 12.93 11.23
C SER A 380 117.88 13.00 12.54
N GLN A 381 116.60 12.65 12.45
CA GLN A 381 115.60 12.57 13.49
C GLN A 381 115.70 11.29 14.29
N ASN A 382 116.00 10.13 13.72
CA ASN A 382 116.37 8.97 14.53
C ASN A 382 117.60 9.30 15.34
N ASN A 383 118.56 10.07 14.85
CA ASN A 383 119.72 10.41 15.66
C ASN A 383 119.36 11.39 16.80
N ALA A 384 118.59 12.46 16.57
CA ALA A 384 118.22 13.38 17.66
C ALA A 384 117.00 13.00 18.47
N ASN A 385 115.92 12.52 17.86
CA ASN A 385 114.81 11.90 18.56
C ASN A 385 115.21 10.58 19.22
N ALA A 386 116.15 9.75 18.76
CA ALA A 386 116.57 8.63 19.61
C ALA A 386 117.13 9.13 20.94
N GLN A 387 117.60 10.37 21.01
CA GLN A 387 118.13 10.93 22.24
C GLN A 387 117.16 11.86 22.96
N ARG A 388 116.36 12.67 22.24
CA ARG A 388 115.26 13.51 22.74
C ARG A 388 114.10 12.70 23.21
N ALA A 389 113.73 11.68 22.45
CA ALA A 389 112.71 10.74 22.85
C ALA A 389 113.20 10.06 24.11
N THR A 390 114.40 9.49 24.21
CA THR A 390 114.83 8.88 25.49
C THR A 390 114.77 9.82 26.72
N VAL A 391 114.80 11.15 26.53
CA VAL A 391 114.57 12.17 27.57
C VAL A 391 113.10 12.49 27.80
N VAL A 392 112.44 12.98 26.77
CA VAL A 392 111.08 13.51 26.83
C VAL A 392 110.07 12.37 26.86
N GLN A 393 110.31 11.27 26.15
CA GLN A 393 109.53 10.03 26.21
C GLN A 393 109.47 9.58 27.66
N VAL A 394 110.58 9.49 28.37
CA VAL A 394 110.55 9.04 29.75
C VAL A 394 109.82 10.04 30.68
N GLN A 395 110.02 11.35 30.50
CA GLN A 395 109.43 12.40 31.35
C GLN A 395 107.94 12.65 31.08
N GLN A 396 107.54 12.53 29.82
CA GLN A 396 106.19 12.80 29.30
C GLN A 396 105.33 11.54 29.34
N GLN A 397 105.91 10.35 29.17
CA GLN A 397 105.19 9.10 29.43
C GLN A 397 104.80 9.02 30.90
N ILE A 398 105.65 9.40 31.86
CA ILE A 398 105.26 9.43 33.29
C ILE A 398 104.07 10.40 33.55
N GLN A 399 104.03 11.58 32.93
CA GLN A 399 102.93 12.55 33.13
C GLN A 399 101.64 12.23 32.33
N VAL A 400 101.76 11.75 31.09
CA VAL A 400 100.63 11.37 30.23
C VAL A 400 99.95 10.12 30.77
N LEU A 401 100.71 9.12 31.22
CA LEU A 401 100.18 7.89 31.80
C LEU A 401 99.38 8.17 33.10
N ALA A 402 99.82 9.12 33.91
CA ALA A 402 99.10 9.56 35.13
C ALA A 402 97.84 10.42 34.86
N ALA A 403 97.74 11.07 33.69
CA ALA A 403 96.53 11.77 33.26
C ALA A 403 95.56 10.81 32.54
N GLU A 404 96.10 9.88 31.75
CA GLU A 404 95.36 8.82 31.05
C GLU A 404 94.70 7.86 32.04
N GLN A 405 95.40 7.41 33.10
CA GLN A 405 94.79 6.59 34.17
C GLN A 405 93.58 7.27 34.82
N ARG A 406 93.66 8.57 35.13
CA ARG A 406 92.55 9.32 35.74
C ARG A 406 91.36 9.52 34.79
N SER A 407 91.62 9.71 33.50
CA SER A 407 90.58 9.82 32.49
C SER A 407 89.89 8.48 32.22
N ILE A 408 90.65 7.38 32.18
CA ILE A 408 90.12 6.02 32.01
C ILE A 408 89.20 5.65 33.18
N ASP A 409 89.58 5.95 34.42
CA ASP A 409 88.78 5.65 35.60
C ASP A 409 87.43 6.41 35.64
N GLU A 410 87.40 7.68 35.21
CA GLU A 410 86.16 8.47 35.16
C GLU A 410 85.24 8.01 34.02
N GLN A 411 85.79 7.68 32.86
CA GLN A 411 85.04 7.15 31.72
C GLN A 411 84.45 5.76 32.01
N SER A 412 85.21 4.88 32.69
CA SER A 412 84.72 3.57 33.11
C SER A 412 83.50 3.71 34.02
N ARG A 413 83.55 4.58 35.04
CA ARG A 413 82.44 4.78 36.00
C ARG A 413 81.15 5.28 35.33
N GLN A 414 81.25 6.14 34.33
CA GLN A 414 80.10 6.65 33.59
C GLN A 414 79.47 5.58 32.70
N LEU A 415 80.29 4.75 32.05
CA LEU A 415 79.83 3.64 31.22
C LEU A 415 79.26 2.49 32.05
N ASP A 416 79.84 2.16 33.21
CA ASP A 416 79.31 1.17 34.15
C ASP A 416 77.90 1.56 34.63
N ALA A 417 77.68 2.83 34.98
CA ALA A 417 76.36 3.33 35.41
C ALA A 417 75.32 3.36 34.28
N ARG A 418 75.75 3.36 33.01
CA ARG A 418 74.89 3.26 31.82
C ARG A 418 74.58 1.80 31.50
N HIS A 419 75.57 0.91 31.62
CA HIS A 419 75.44 -0.53 31.44
C HIS A 419 74.38 -1.12 32.38
N GLU A 420 74.46 -0.81 33.68
CA GLU A 420 73.49 -1.31 34.68
C GLU A 420 72.06 -0.80 34.45
N ARG A 421 71.90 0.43 33.94
CA ARG A 421 70.59 0.98 33.56
C ARG A 421 69.99 0.23 32.36
N LEU A 422 70.75 0.06 31.28
CA LEU A 422 70.31 -0.67 30.09
C LEU A 422 70.01 -2.14 30.39
N ARG A 423 70.77 -2.76 31.32
CA ARG A 423 70.54 -4.12 31.79
C ARG A 423 69.24 -4.25 32.58
N THR A 424 68.93 -3.26 33.42
CA THR A 424 67.65 -3.20 34.15
C THR A 424 66.48 -3.03 33.18
N ASP A 425 66.61 -2.13 32.20
CA ASP A 425 65.58 -1.90 31.17
C ASP A 425 65.33 -3.15 30.32
N ARG A 426 66.39 -3.88 29.93
CA ARG A 426 66.28 -5.16 29.23
C ARG A 426 65.54 -6.22 30.05
N ASN A 427 65.80 -6.28 31.35
CA ASN A 427 65.16 -7.27 32.24
C ASN A 427 63.71 -6.90 32.59
N ALA A 428 63.32 -5.63 32.45
CA ALA A 428 61.96 -5.16 32.67
C ALA A 428 61.04 -5.34 31.45
N LEU A 429 61.60 -5.56 30.25
CA LEU A 429 60.84 -5.90 29.05
C LEU A 429 60.28 -7.34 29.16
N ALA A 430 58.95 -7.45 29.16
CA ALA A 430 58.27 -8.74 29.09
C ALA A 430 58.50 -9.40 27.73
N ALA A 431 58.77 -10.71 27.71
CA ALA A 431 58.90 -11.45 26.46
C ALA A 431 57.56 -11.44 25.70
N PRO A 432 57.57 -11.23 24.36
CA PRO A 432 56.35 -11.29 23.57
C PRO A 432 55.75 -12.70 23.62
N ASP A 433 54.44 -12.81 23.82
CA ASP A 433 53.70 -14.07 23.88
C ASP A 433 53.47 -14.64 22.47
N GLU A 434 54.52 -15.24 21.90
CA GLU A 434 54.52 -15.80 20.55
C GLU A 434 53.56 -16.99 20.41
N ALA A 435 53.29 -17.73 21.49
CA ALA A 435 52.37 -18.86 21.48
C ALA A 435 50.92 -18.38 21.28
N ARG A 436 50.51 -17.31 21.96
CA ARG A 436 49.19 -16.70 21.76
C ARG A 436 49.02 -16.08 20.38
N LEU A 437 50.09 -15.51 19.81
CA LEU A 437 50.07 -14.97 18.45
C LEU A 437 49.88 -16.06 17.39
N ALA A 438 50.53 -17.22 17.56
CA ALA A 438 50.38 -18.36 16.67
C ALA A 438 48.95 -18.93 16.71
N ASP A 439 48.39 -19.10 17.91
CA ASP A 439 47.01 -19.54 18.14
C ASP A 439 45.97 -18.61 17.48
N LEU A 440 46.15 -17.28 17.61
CA LEU A 440 45.27 -16.29 16.97
C LEU A 440 45.37 -16.31 15.44
N ARG A 441 46.56 -16.58 14.88
CA ARG A 441 46.75 -16.70 13.42
C ARG A 441 46.05 -17.94 12.86
N GLU A 442 46.16 -19.09 13.55
CA GLU A 442 45.47 -20.32 13.17
C GLU A 442 43.95 -20.17 13.25
N GLN A 443 43.44 -19.53 14.31
CA GLN A 443 42.01 -19.22 14.44
C GLN A 443 41.52 -18.25 13.34
N LEU A 444 42.34 -17.26 12.97
CA LEU A 444 42.01 -16.32 11.90
C LEU A 444 41.90 -17.03 10.54
N GLU A 445 42.85 -17.90 10.22
CA GLU A 445 42.86 -18.66 8.96
C GLU A 445 41.63 -19.56 8.85
N ALA A 446 41.31 -20.31 9.92
CA ALA A 446 40.09 -21.13 9.96
C ALA A 446 38.80 -20.30 9.84
N ALA A 447 38.75 -19.11 10.45
CA ALA A 447 37.59 -18.22 10.36
C ALA A 447 37.45 -17.58 8.96
N GLN A 448 38.56 -17.31 8.27
CA GLN A 448 38.57 -16.80 6.89
C GLN A 448 38.08 -17.87 5.91
N GLU A 449 38.56 -19.11 6.00
CA GLU A 449 38.08 -20.22 5.17
C GLU A 449 36.57 -20.47 5.36
N ALA A 450 36.10 -20.42 6.62
CA ALA A 450 34.68 -20.55 6.92
C ALA A 450 33.86 -19.40 6.29
N ALA A 451 34.36 -18.17 6.34
CA ALA A 451 33.72 -17.00 5.73
C ALA A 451 33.68 -17.08 4.20
N GLU A 452 34.74 -17.57 3.56
CA GLU A 452 34.76 -17.79 2.10
C GLU A 452 33.75 -18.85 1.68
N THR A 453 33.66 -19.94 2.44
CA THR A 453 32.74 -21.06 2.17
C THR A 453 31.28 -20.63 2.29
N THR A 454 30.91 -19.93 3.37
CA THR A 454 29.55 -19.43 3.57
C THR A 454 29.20 -18.32 2.57
N GLN A 455 30.15 -17.48 2.18
CA GLN A 455 29.97 -16.45 1.16
C GLN A 455 29.76 -17.05 -0.23
N ALA A 456 30.50 -18.10 -0.61
CA ALA A 456 30.28 -18.81 -1.87
C ALA A 456 28.87 -19.41 -1.95
N ARG A 457 28.40 -20.03 -0.86
CA ARG A 457 27.04 -20.57 -0.74
C ARG A 457 25.97 -19.49 -0.81
N LEU A 458 26.23 -18.31 -0.24
CA LEU A 458 25.35 -17.15 -0.35
C LEU A 458 25.22 -16.68 -1.79
N VAL A 459 26.34 -16.56 -2.52
CA VAL A 459 26.35 -16.14 -3.94
C VAL A 459 25.57 -17.14 -4.80
N GLU A 460 25.81 -18.44 -4.64
CA GLU A 460 25.08 -19.49 -5.36
C GLU A 460 23.56 -19.39 -5.17
N LEU A 461 23.10 -19.18 -3.93
CA LEU A 461 21.68 -19.01 -3.63
C LEU A 461 21.11 -17.67 -4.11
N GLN A 462 21.91 -16.60 -4.13
CA GLN A 462 21.53 -15.30 -4.68
C GLN A 462 21.26 -15.36 -6.19
N ASP A 463 21.99 -16.22 -6.92
CA ASP A 463 21.79 -16.44 -8.35
C ASP A 463 20.65 -17.42 -8.64
N THR A 464 20.46 -18.43 -7.80
CA THR A 464 19.47 -19.50 -8.01
C THR A 464 18.04 -19.07 -7.67
N VAL A 465 17.84 -18.29 -6.60
CA VAL A 465 16.49 -17.87 -6.15
C VAL A 465 15.74 -17.05 -7.21
N PRO A 466 16.35 -16.08 -7.92
CA PRO A 466 15.71 -15.37 -9.02
C PRO A 466 15.27 -16.28 -10.17
N GLN A 467 16.08 -17.29 -10.52
CA GLN A 467 15.73 -18.26 -11.57
C GLN A 467 14.51 -19.10 -11.18
N LEU A 468 14.43 -19.51 -9.91
CA LEU A 468 13.28 -20.25 -9.38
C LEU A 468 12.01 -19.39 -9.28
N ASP A 469 12.10 -18.08 -8.98
CA ASP A 469 10.93 -17.19 -9.03
C ASP A 469 10.43 -17.00 -10.48
N ASP A 470 11.33 -16.96 -11.46
CA ASP A 470 10.95 -16.85 -12.87
C ASP A 470 10.26 -18.12 -13.40
N ASP A 471 10.77 -19.31 -13.06
CA ASP A 471 10.08 -20.58 -13.36
C ASP A 471 8.72 -20.61 -12.65
N ARG A 472 8.63 -20.24 -11.36
CA ARG A 472 7.35 -20.15 -10.64
C ARG A 472 6.35 -19.23 -11.34
N ARG A 473 6.77 -18.05 -11.79
CA ARG A 473 5.91 -17.10 -12.53
C ARG A 473 5.44 -17.69 -13.86
N THR A 474 6.34 -18.35 -14.58
CA THR A 474 6.04 -19.03 -15.86
C THR A 474 5.02 -20.14 -15.66
N ARG A 475 5.18 -20.99 -14.63
CA ARG A 475 4.21 -22.04 -14.27
C ARG A 475 2.87 -21.45 -13.82
N GLN A 476 2.87 -20.33 -13.10
CA GLN A 476 1.64 -19.65 -12.69
C GLN A 476 0.84 -19.11 -13.88
N GLN A 477 1.53 -18.54 -14.87
CA GLN A 477 0.90 -18.10 -16.11
C GLN A 477 0.28 -19.27 -16.86
N ALA A 478 1.00 -20.40 -16.97
CA ALA A 478 0.47 -21.61 -17.61
C ALA A 478 -0.81 -22.11 -16.92
N VAL A 479 -0.84 -22.17 -15.57
CA VAL A 479 -2.04 -22.54 -14.81
C VAL A 479 -3.21 -21.60 -15.13
N ASN A 480 -2.97 -20.29 -15.17
CA ASN A 480 -4.01 -19.30 -15.47
C ASN A 480 -4.57 -19.49 -16.89
N THR A 481 -3.70 -19.70 -17.88
CA THR A 481 -4.10 -19.94 -19.27
C THR A 481 -4.92 -21.22 -19.42
N GLU A 482 -4.45 -22.33 -18.84
CA GLU A 482 -5.15 -23.61 -18.97
C GLU A 482 -6.45 -23.66 -18.16
N SER A 483 -6.53 -22.97 -17.01
CA SER A 483 -7.76 -22.81 -16.23
C SER A 483 -8.81 -21.95 -16.94
N ALA A 484 -8.38 -20.89 -17.63
CA ALA A 484 -9.28 -20.06 -18.43
C ALA A 484 -9.89 -20.85 -19.60
N ARG A 485 -9.09 -21.66 -20.30
CA ARG A 485 -9.58 -22.57 -21.36
C ARG A 485 -10.55 -23.62 -20.83
N LEU A 486 -10.28 -24.17 -19.65
CA LEU A 486 -11.19 -25.10 -18.98
C LEU A 486 -12.54 -24.45 -18.67
N ALA A 487 -12.53 -23.22 -18.13
CA ALA A 487 -13.74 -22.47 -17.81
C ALA A 487 -14.57 -22.16 -19.06
N ASP A 488 -13.92 -21.76 -20.17
CA ASP A 488 -14.58 -21.49 -21.45
C ASP A 488 -15.25 -22.74 -22.04
N LEU A 489 -14.53 -23.87 -22.10
CA LEU A 489 -15.09 -25.14 -22.56
C LEU A 489 -16.25 -25.61 -21.67
N SER A 490 -16.13 -25.45 -20.35
CA SER A 490 -17.19 -25.81 -19.40
C SER A 490 -18.44 -24.96 -19.61
N ALA A 491 -18.28 -23.64 -19.78
CA ALA A 491 -19.39 -22.72 -19.99
C ALA A 491 -20.12 -23.02 -21.31
N ARG A 492 -19.37 -23.29 -22.39
CA ARG A 492 -19.95 -23.66 -23.69
C ARG A 492 -20.71 -24.98 -23.63
N LEU A 493 -20.17 -25.98 -22.91
CA LEU A 493 -20.83 -27.28 -22.72
C LEU A 493 -22.14 -27.13 -21.93
N GLU A 494 -22.13 -26.38 -20.82
CA GLU A 494 -23.33 -26.13 -20.00
C GLU A 494 -24.40 -25.36 -20.78
N ALA A 495 -24.01 -24.35 -21.57
CA ALA A 495 -24.93 -23.60 -22.41
C ALA A 495 -25.63 -24.51 -23.44
N LEU A 496 -24.88 -25.41 -24.10
CA LEU A 496 -25.43 -26.36 -25.07
C LEU A 496 -26.31 -27.42 -24.40
N LYS A 497 -25.90 -27.97 -23.25
CA LYS A 497 -26.71 -28.93 -22.46
C LYS A 497 -28.03 -28.30 -22.01
N ALA A 498 -28.00 -27.08 -21.49
CA ALA A 498 -29.19 -26.34 -21.08
C ALA A 498 -30.14 -26.05 -22.26
N LEU A 499 -29.59 -25.71 -23.43
CA LEU A 499 -30.37 -25.52 -24.65
C LEU A 499 -31.02 -26.84 -25.13
N GLN A 500 -30.33 -27.97 -25.00
CA GLN A 500 -30.86 -29.27 -25.40
C GLN A 500 -31.95 -29.79 -24.44
N GLU A 501 -31.81 -29.56 -23.14
CA GLU A 501 -32.83 -29.90 -22.13
C GLU A 501 -34.10 -29.06 -22.27
N LYS A 502 -33.99 -27.76 -22.62
CA LYS A 502 -35.16 -26.92 -22.91
C LYS A 502 -36.00 -27.44 -24.08
N VAL A 503 -35.35 -27.99 -25.11
CA VAL A 503 -36.05 -28.58 -26.27
C VAL A 503 -36.71 -29.92 -25.93
N LYS A 504 -36.16 -30.70 -25.00
CA LYS A 504 -36.80 -31.95 -24.52
C LYS A 504 -38.06 -31.69 -23.68
N THR A 505 -38.19 -30.52 -23.07
CA THR A 505 -39.24 -30.21 -22.09
C THR A 505 -40.43 -29.45 -22.65
N ASP A 506 -40.43 -29.11 -23.94
CA ASP A 506 -41.55 -28.40 -24.56
C ASP A 506 -42.68 -29.36 -25.02
N GLY A 507 -43.90 -29.07 -24.56
CA GLY A 507 -45.14 -29.36 -25.29
C GLY A 507 -45.79 -30.75 -25.16
N LYS A 508 -46.55 -31.00 -24.08
CA LYS A 508 -47.69 -31.96 -24.00
C LYS A 508 -47.42 -33.47 -24.14
N LEU A 509 -46.28 -33.93 -24.68
CA LEU A 509 -46.02 -35.35 -24.95
C LEU A 509 -45.58 -36.16 -23.71
N GLN A 510 -44.82 -35.56 -22.79
CA GLN A 510 -44.25 -36.24 -21.62
C GLN A 510 -45.30 -36.86 -20.67
N PRO A 511 -46.43 -36.19 -20.35
CA PRO A 511 -47.50 -36.79 -19.53
C PRO A 511 -48.16 -38.00 -20.20
N TRP A 512 -48.25 -38.02 -21.54
CA TRP A 512 -48.81 -39.14 -22.30
C TRP A 512 -47.85 -40.34 -22.32
N LEU A 513 -46.54 -40.10 -22.46
CA LEU A 513 -45.52 -41.16 -22.35
C LEU A 513 -45.48 -41.78 -20.94
N ALA A 514 -45.61 -40.96 -19.90
CA ALA A 514 -45.69 -41.44 -18.51
C ALA A 514 -46.94 -42.30 -18.25
N LYS A 515 -48.11 -41.90 -18.78
CA LYS A 515 -49.37 -42.64 -18.66
C LYS A 515 -49.29 -44.07 -19.23
N HIS A 516 -48.52 -44.28 -20.29
CA HIS A 516 -48.35 -45.57 -20.95
C HIS A 516 -47.05 -46.32 -20.56
N GLY A 517 -46.31 -45.82 -19.55
CA GLY A 517 -45.09 -46.48 -19.04
C GLY A 517 -43.89 -46.39 -19.99
N LEU A 518 -43.87 -45.41 -20.89
CA LEU A 518 -42.86 -45.24 -21.95
C LEU A 518 -41.92 -44.04 -21.68
N ALA A 519 -42.00 -43.43 -20.49
CA ALA A 519 -41.25 -42.21 -20.15
C ALA A 519 -39.72 -42.38 -20.15
N ASP A 520 -39.22 -43.59 -19.86
CA ASP A 520 -37.79 -43.88 -19.75
C ASP A 520 -37.14 -44.25 -21.10
N LEU A 521 -37.92 -44.37 -22.18
CA LEU A 521 -37.41 -44.72 -23.50
C LEU A 521 -36.78 -43.49 -24.18
N GLN A 522 -35.55 -43.65 -24.64
CA GLN A 522 -34.82 -42.60 -25.35
C GLN A 522 -35.15 -42.60 -26.84
N GLY A 523 -35.28 -41.41 -27.43
CA GLY A 523 -35.48 -41.23 -28.86
C GLY A 523 -34.30 -41.73 -29.68
N LEU A 524 -34.58 -42.27 -30.86
CA LEU A 524 -33.61 -42.86 -31.79
C LEU A 524 -32.39 -41.98 -32.09
N TRP A 525 -32.56 -40.65 -32.15
CA TRP A 525 -31.48 -39.67 -32.38
C TRP A 525 -30.31 -39.77 -31.39
N THR A 526 -30.51 -40.33 -30.19
CA THR A 526 -29.43 -40.56 -29.20
C THR A 526 -28.47 -41.69 -29.57
N ARG A 527 -28.88 -42.58 -30.49
CA ARG A 527 -28.13 -43.78 -30.88
C ARG A 527 -27.60 -43.72 -32.32
N ILE A 528 -27.79 -42.61 -33.02
CA ILE A 528 -27.37 -42.44 -34.40
C ILE A 528 -26.24 -41.41 -34.48
N HIS A 529 -25.17 -41.76 -35.19
CA HIS A 529 -24.11 -40.84 -35.57
C HIS A 529 -23.99 -40.81 -37.09
N ILE A 530 -23.87 -39.61 -37.67
CA ILE A 530 -23.62 -39.39 -39.10
C ILE A 530 -22.33 -38.59 -39.28
N GLU A 531 -21.74 -38.67 -40.47
CA GLU A 531 -20.63 -37.81 -40.87
C GLU A 531 -20.96 -36.31 -40.76
N ALA A 532 -19.98 -35.52 -40.31
CA ALA A 532 -20.16 -34.11 -40.02
C ALA A 532 -20.56 -33.30 -41.26
N GLY A 533 -21.57 -32.43 -41.11
CA GLY A 533 -22.12 -31.61 -42.19
C GLY A 533 -23.32 -32.24 -42.92
N TRP A 534 -23.66 -33.50 -42.64
CA TRP A 534 -24.82 -34.20 -43.22
C TRP A 534 -25.99 -34.36 -42.23
N GLU A 535 -25.91 -33.75 -41.05
CA GLU A 535 -26.92 -33.85 -39.99
C GLU A 535 -28.28 -33.32 -40.45
N ASN A 536 -28.29 -32.18 -41.16
CA ASN A 536 -29.52 -31.59 -41.70
C ASN A 536 -30.15 -32.47 -42.79
N ALA A 537 -29.33 -33.15 -43.60
CA ALA A 537 -29.81 -34.10 -44.60
C ALA A 537 -30.48 -35.31 -43.97
N LEU A 538 -29.91 -35.82 -42.87
CA LEU A 538 -30.48 -36.93 -42.12
C LEU A 538 -31.75 -36.52 -41.36
N GLU A 539 -31.75 -35.35 -40.71
CA GLU A 539 -32.94 -34.78 -40.05
C GLU A 539 -34.10 -34.61 -41.06
N ALA A 540 -33.80 -34.09 -42.25
CA ALA A 540 -34.79 -33.90 -43.33
C ALA A 540 -35.33 -35.23 -43.90
N ALA A 541 -34.51 -36.29 -43.89
CA ALA A 541 -34.88 -37.61 -44.38
C ALA A 541 -35.71 -38.41 -43.36
N LEU A 542 -35.31 -38.41 -42.08
CA LEU A 542 -35.95 -39.19 -41.03
C LEU A 542 -37.19 -38.52 -40.41
N ARG A 543 -37.26 -37.17 -40.39
CA ARG A 543 -38.41 -36.40 -39.89
C ARG A 543 -38.89 -36.90 -38.52
N GLU A 544 -40.18 -37.22 -38.34
CA GLU A 544 -40.74 -37.74 -37.09
C GLU A 544 -40.12 -39.05 -36.61
N ARG A 545 -39.43 -39.80 -37.48
CA ARG A 545 -38.72 -41.03 -37.12
C ARG A 545 -37.43 -40.75 -36.34
N MET A 546 -36.91 -39.52 -36.34
CA MET A 546 -35.77 -39.11 -35.50
C MET A 546 -36.06 -39.30 -34.01
N GLY A 547 -37.30 -39.05 -33.59
CA GLY A 547 -37.78 -39.23 -32.22
C GLY A 547 -38.32 -40.63 -31.93
N ALA A 548 -38.12 -41.61 -32.83
CA ALA A 548 -38.76 -42.91 -32.70
C ALA A 548 -38.31 -43.66 -31.44
N LEU A 549 -39.25 -44.34 -30.77
CA LEU A 549 -38.99 -45.13 -29.57
C LEU A 549 -38.93 -46.63 -29.89
N GLU A 550 -37.99 -47.33 -29.27
CA GLU A 550 -37.81 -48.77 -29.46
C GLU A 550 -38.88 -49.56 -28.67
N VAL A 551 -39.57 -50.50 -29.33
CA VAL A 551 -40.55 -51.41 -28.72
C VAL A 551 -40.27 -52.85 -29.14
N GLY A 552 -40.48 -53.79 -28.21
CA GLY A 552 -40.19 -55.22 -28.48
C GLY A 552 -41.07 -55.87 -29.56
N ARG A 553 -42.31 -55.41 -29.73
CA ARG A 553 -43.23 -55.83 -30.80
C ARG A 553 -44.14 -54.67 -31.20
N LEU A 554 -44.22 -54.38 -32.50
CA LEU A 554 -45.06 -53.29 -33.03
C LEU A 554 -46.55 -53.49 -32.75
N ASP A 555 -47.03 -54.74 -32.62
CA ASP A 555 -48.43 -55.04 -32.30
C ASP A 555 -48.89 -54.46 -30.95
N MET A 556 -47.97 -54.22 -30.01
CA MET A 556 -48.29 -53.62 -28.71
C MET A 556 -48.78 -52.17 -28.84
N VAL A 557 -48.41 -51.48 -29.92
CA VAL A 557 -48.81 -50.08 -30.16
C VAL A 557 -50.33 -49.95 -30.35
N ARG A 558 -51.02 -51.02 -30.77
CA ARG A 558 -52.49 -51.04 -30.87
C ARG A 558 -53.20 -50.79 -29.54
N GLY A 559 -52.59 -51.19 -28.43
CA GLY A 559 -53.14 -50.99 -27.09
C GLY A 559 -53.19 -49.51 -26.66
N PHE A 560 -52.31 -48.68 -27.22
CA PHE A 560 -52.17 -47.27 -26.83
C PHE A 560 -53.26 -46.36 -27.41
N LEU A 561 -54.02 -46.80 -28.42
CA LEU A 561 -55.10 -46.02 -29.06
C LEU A 561 -56.46 -46.14 -28.33
N GLY A 562 -56.59 -47.08 -27.38
CA GLY A 562 -57.84 -47.39 -26.67
C GLY A 562 -58.93 -48.02 -27.55
N ALA A 563 -59.90 -48.72 -26.96
CA ALA A 563 -60.98 -49.43 -27.67
C ALA A 563 -61.92 -48.52 -28.51
N GLY A 564 -61.74 -47.20 -28.47
CA GLY A 564 -62.52 -46.21 -29.23
C GLY A 564 -61.69 -45.15 -29.98
N GLY A 565 -60.36 -45.24 -30.03
CA GLY A 565 -59.53 -44.28 -30.79
C GLY A 565 -59.42 -42.87 -30.21
N HIS A 566 -59.75 -42.67 -28.93
CA HIS A 566 -59.78 -41.35 -28.27
C HIS A 566 -58.50 -41.03 -27.44
N ASP A 567 -57.48 -41.90 -27.40
CA ASP A 567 -56.24 -41.72 -26.61
C ASP A 567 -54.99 -41.55 -27.49
N ALA A 568 -55.11 -40.82 -28.60
CA ALA A 568 -54.00 -40.56 -29.53
C ALA A 568 -52.91 -39.64 -28.92
N PRO A 569 -51.63 -39.81 -29.30
CA PRO A 569 -50.55 -38.96 -28.78
C PRO A 569 -50.75 -37.49 -29.21
N PRO A 570 -50.44 -36.53 -28.32
CA PRO A 570 -50.66 -35.10 -28.59
C PRO A 570 -49.66 -34.47 -29.56
N ALA A 571 -48.65 -35.23 -30.04
CA ALA A 571 -47.72 -34.82 -31.10
C ALA A 571 -47.31 -36.04 -31.98
N ARG A 572 -46.55 -35.78 -33.05
CA ARG A 572 -46.05 -36.82 -33.98
C ARG A 572 -45.05 -37.72 -33.25
N LEU A 573 -45.34 -39.03 -33.20
CA LEU A 573 -44.51 -40.03 -32.54
C LEU A 573 -44.40 -41.28 -33.42
N ALA A 574 -43.21 -41.85 -33.50
CA ALA A 574 -42.94 -43.10 -34.22
C ALA A 574 -42.43 -44.18 -33.25
N PHE A 575 -42.68 -45.44 -33.57
CA PHE A 575 -42.16 -46.59 -32.85
C PHE A 575 -41.44 -47.52 -33.82
N TYR A 576 -40.38 -48.17 -33.37
CA TYR A 576 -39.65 -49.16 -34.17
C TYR A 576 -39.32 -50.40 -33.36
N SER A 577 -39.12 -51.52 -34.05
CA SER A 577 -38.60 -52.77 -33.46
C SER A 577 -37.42 -53.24 -34.29
N ALA A 578 -36.25 -53.42 -33.66
CA ALA A 578 -35.07 -53.90 -34.36
C ALA A 578 -35.20 -55.41 -34.72
N PRO A 579 -34.99 -55.81 -35.98
CA PRO A 579 -34.99 -57.22 -36.36
C PRO A 579 -33.75 -57.94 -35.83
N ALA A 580 -33.90 -59.22 -35.48
CA ALA A 580 -32.81 -60.04 -34.93
C ALA A 580 -31.72 -60.43 -35.95
N ALA A 581 -31.97 -60.22 -37.25
CA ALA A 581 -31.01 -60.50 -38.33
C ALA A 581 -31.05 -59.37 -39.37
N GLY A 582 -29.87 -58.87 -39.76
CA GLY A 582 -29.75 -57.82 -40.76
C GLY A 582 -30.11 -58.31 -42.16
N ALA A 583 -30.93 -57.55 -42.88
CA ALA A 583 -31.21 -57.82 -44.28
C ALA A 583 -29.95 -57.58 -45.15
N SER A 584 -29.74 -58.41 -46.17
CA SER A 584 -28.64 -58.23 -47.14
C SER A 584 -28.91 -57.02 -48.02
N GLU A 585 -27.99 -56.05 -48.02
CA GLU A 585 -28.08 -54.84 -48.84
C GLU A 585 -27.86 -55.15 -50.34
N PRO A 586 -28.73 -54.70 -51.26
CA PRO A 586 -28.46 -54.79 -52.70
C PRO A 586 -27.43 -53.73 -53.12
N ALA A 587 -26.38 -54.15 -53.84
CA ALA A 587 -25.37 -53.27 -54.40
C ALA A 587 -26.01 -52.24 -55.37
N HIS A 588 -25.77 -50.95 -55.16
CA HIS A 588 -26.18 -49.88 -56.08
C HIS A 588 -24.97 -49.00 -56.41
N GLY A 589 -24.94 -48.46 -57.63
CA GLY A 589 -23.81 -47.68 -58.14
C GLY A 589 -23.81 -46.19 -57.77
N GLN A 590 -24.65 -45.74 -56.84
CA GLN A 590 -24.77 -44.33 -56.45
C GLN A 590 -24.63 -44.16 -54.92
N PRO A 591 -24.02 -43.07 -54.43
CA PRO A 591 -23.80 -42.86 -53.00
C PRO A 591 -25.13 -42.63 -52.27
N ARG A 592 -25.34 -43.34 -51.16
CA ARG A 592 -26.57 -43.28 -50.37
C ARG A 592 -26.35 -42.51 -49.07
N LEU A 593 -27.43 -41.96 -48.53
CA LEU A 593 -27.40 -41.28 -47.24
C LEU A 593 -27.13 -42.27 -46.08
N SER A 594 -27.54 -43.53 -46.24
CA SER A 594 -27.25 -44.61 -45.28
C SER A 594 -25.77 -44.92 -45.12
N ASP A 595 -24.95 -44.69 -46.15
CA ASP A 595 -23.52 -45.02 -46.16
C ASP A 595 -22.71 -44.06 -45.29
N LEU A 596 -23.28 -42.88 -45.00
CA LEU A 596 -22.68 -41.84 -44.15
C LEU A 596 -22.96 -42.07 -42.65
N LEU A 597 -23.81 -43.06 -42.31
CA LEU A 597 -24.14 -43.40 -40.93
C LEU A 597 -23.06 -44.26 -40.28
N ARG A 598 -22.66 -43.89 -39.06
CA ARG A 598 -21.71 -44.62 -38.21
C ARG A 598 -22.49 -45.38 -37.13
N LEU A 599 -22.92 -46.59 -37.45
CA LEU A 599 -23.71 -47.44 -36.55
C LEU A 599 -22.95 -48.72 -36.20
N SER A 600 -22.91 -49.05 -34.90
CA SER A 600 -22.32 -50.30 -34.39
C SER A 600 -23.35 -51.43 -34.22
N ASP A 601 -24.64 -51.12 -34.20
CA ASP A 601 -25.74 -52.10 -34.01
C ASP A 601 -26.28 -52.60 -35.37
N ALA A 602 -26.20 -53.91 -35.59
CA ALA A 602 -26.64 -54.56 -36.83
C ALA A 602 -28.17 -54.55 -37.04
N GLY A 603 -28.96 -54.60 -35.95
CA GLY A 603 -30.42 -54.53 -36.04
C GLY A 603 -30.88 -53.11 -36.34
N LEU A 604 -30.24 -52.12 -35.72
CA LEU A 604 -30.53 -50.69 -35.93
C LEU A 604 -30.09 -50.23 -37.33
N ARG A 605 -28.96 -50.75 -37.83
CA ARG A 605 -28.53 -50.59 -39.23
C ARG A 605 -29.56 -51.12 -40.22
N ALA A 606 -30.13 -52.30 -39.98
CA ALA A 606 -31.15 -52.87 -40.86
C ALA A 606 -32.42 -51.99 -40.93
N VAL A 607 -32.84 -51.42 -39.80
CA VAL A 607 -33.98 -50.48 -39.74
C VAL A 607 -33.67 -49.19 -40.51
N LEU A 608 -32.49 -48.61 -40.32
CA LEU A 608 -32.13 -47.33 -40.96
C LEU A 608 -31.87 -47.46 -42.46
N VAL A 609 -31.32 -48.59 -42.91
CA VAL A 609 -31.16 -48.88 -44.34
C VAL A 609 -32.52 -49.06 -45.03
N ASP A 610 -33.48 -49.74 -44.36
CA ASP A 610 -34.86 -49.85 -44.84
C ASP A 610 -35.55 -48.49 -44.91
N TRP A 611 -35.44 -47.69 -43.85
CA TRP A 611 -36.07 -46.36 -43.79
C TRP A 611 -35.47 -45.34 -44.75
N LEU A 612 -34.18 -45.44 -45.05
CA LEU A 612 -33.46 -44.56 -45.98
C LEU A 612 -33.33 -45.17 -47.38
N GLN A 613 -34.12 -46.21 -47.68
CA GLN A 613 -34.13 -46.79 -49.01
C GLN A 613 -34.57 -45.75 -50.05
N GLY A 614 -33.75 -45.54 -51.09
CA GLY A 614 -34.00 -44.52 -52.11
C GLY A 614 -33.50 -43.12 -51.75
N CYS A 615 -32.89 -42.90 -50.57
CA CYS A 615 -32.25 -41.65 -50.19
C CYS A 615 -30.80 -41.60 -50.71
N LEU A 616 -30.59 -40.86 -51.79
CA LEU A 616 -29.28 -40.67 -52.44
C LEU A 616 -28.63 -39.35 -51.99
N THR A 617 -27.32 -39.23 -52.17
CA THR A 617 -26.58 -38.00 -51.82
C THR A 617 -26.00 -37.30 -53.05
N ALA A 618 -25.96 -35.96 -53.00
CA ALA A 618 -25.25 -35.12 -53.94
C ALA A 618 -24.54 -33.95 -53.22
N PRO A 619 -23.40 -33.48 -53.72
CA PRO A 619 -22.62 -32.44 -53.04
C PRO A 619 -23.25 -31.03 -53.17
N SER A 620 -24.08 -30.78 -54.20
CA SER A 620 -24.72 -29.48 -54.39
C SER A 620 -26.15 -29.61 -54.93
N LEU A 621 -26.96 -28.56 -54.72
CA LEU A 621 -28.34 -28.51 -55.21
C LEU A 621 -28.40 -28.53 -56.74
N GLU A 622 -27.43 -27.92 -57.41
CA GLU A 622 -27.34 -27.89 -58.87
C GLU A 622 -27.09 -29.29 -59.45
N GLU A 623 -26.19 -30.06 -58.82
CA GLU A 623 -25.92 -31.44 -59.22
C GLU A 623 -27.11 -32.37 -58.91
N ALA A 624 -27.79 -32.15 -57.78
CA ALA A 624 -29.02 -32.86 -57.45
C ALA A 624 -30.13 -32.61 -58.49
N LEU A 625 -30.27 -31.38 -58.98
CA LEU A 625 -31.22 -31.01 -60.03
C LEU A 625 -30.86 -31.61 -61.39
N ALA A 626 -29.56 -31.65 -61.74
CA ALA A 626 -29.09 -32.25 -62.99
C ALA A 626 -29.35 -33.76 -63.06
N ARG A 627 -29.25 -34.47 -61.93
CA ARG A 627 -29.45 -35.92 -61.83
C ARG A 627 -30.92 -36.33 -61.68
N ARG A 628 -31.84 -35.35 -61.57
CA ARG A 628 -33.28 -35.58 -61.36
C ARG A 628 -33.94 -36.48 -62.40
N ALA A 629 -33.55 -36.38 -63.68
CA ALA A 629 -34.14 -37.17 -64.76
C ALA A 629 -33.74 -38.66 -64.74
N GLN A 630 -32.75 -39.03 -63.92
CA GLN A 630 -32.22 -40.38 -63.79
C GLN A 630 -32.79 -41.13 -62.57
N LEU A 631 -33.63 -40.46 -61.77
CA LEU A 631 -34.22 -41.02 -60.56
C LEU A 631 -35.31 -42.04 -60.89
N GLN A 632 -35.25 -43.19 -60.22
CA GLN A 632 -36.33 -44.17 -60.25
C GLN A 632 -37.51 -43.70 -59.39
N PRO A 633 -38.73 -44.23 -59.64
CA PRO A 633 -39.88 -43.95 -58.79
C PRO A 633 -39.57 -44.29 -57.32
N GLY A 634 -39.65 -43.28 -56.44
CA GLY A 634 -39.37 -43.40 -55.00
C GLY A 634 -37.98 -42.92 -54.56
N GLU A 635 -37.07 -42.59 -55.50
CA GLU A 635 -35.74 -42.06 -55.15
C GLU A 635 -35.76 -40.53 -54.95
N VAL A 636 -34.99 -40.08 -53.94
CA VAL A 636 -34.85 -38.68 -53.56
C VAL A 636 -33.38 -38.38 -53.28
N ILE A 637 -32.86 -37.30 -53.87
CA ILE A 637 -31.48 -36.84 -53.65
C ILE A 637 -31.48 -35.79 -52.55
N TYR A 638 -30.67 -36.00 -51.51
CA TYR A 638 -30.41 -35.04 -50.44
C TYR A 638 -29.04 -34.39 -50.61
N VAL A 639 -28.98 -33.10 -50.27
CA VAL A 639 -27.73 -32.34 -50.17
C VAL A 639 -27.44 -32.01 -48.71
N ALA A 640 -26.19 -31.70 -48.37
CA ALA A 640 -25.74 -31.40 -47.01
C ALA A 640 -26.59 -30.33 -46.28
N SER A 641 -27.14 -29.34 -47.01
CA SER A 641 -28.02 -28.31 -46.45
C SER A 641 -29.43 -28.80 -46.07
N GLY A 642 -29.72 -30.09 -46.27
CA GLY A 642 -31.02 -30.71 -45.96
C GLY A 642 -32.04 -30.68 -47.10
N HIS A 643 -31.78 -29.95 -48.20
CA HIS A 643 -32.73 -29.87 -49.30
C HIS A 643 -32.86 -31.21 -50.02
N ALA A 644 -34.08 -31.52 -50.46
CA ALA A 644 -34.43 -32.78 -51.09
C ALA A 644 -34.96 -32.56 -52.51
N VAL A 645 -34.45 -33.32 -53.49
CA VAL A 645 -34.84 -33.27 -54.89
C VAL A 645 -35.41 -34.63 -55.31
N SER A 646 -36.66 -34.66 -55.75
CA SER A 646 -37.31 -35.83 -56.34
C SER A 646 -37.50 -35.65 -57.84
N ALA A 647 -37.91 -36.72 -58.55
CA ALA A 647 -38.23 -36.67 -59.98
C ALA A 647 -39.27 -35.59 -60.34
N HIS A 648 -40.17 -35.23 -59.43
CA HIS A 648 -41.28 -34.29 -59.69
C HIS A 648 -41.33 -33.06 -58.77
N SER A 649 -40.50 -32.98 -57.73
CA SER A 649 -40.53 -31.89 -56.75
C SER A 649 -39.15 -31.53 -56.19
N VAL A 650 -39.04 -30.31 -55.66
CA VAL A 650 -37.90 -29.86 -54.84
C VAL A 650 -38.47 -29.40 -53.51
N SER A 651 -37.92 -29.89 -52.41
CA SER A 651 -38.29 -29.51 -51.06
C SER A 651 -37.10 -28.82 -50.40
N PHE A 652 -37.27 -27.54 -50.08
CA PHE A 652 -36.29 -26.81 -49.28
C PHE A 652 -36.44 -27.19 -47.82
N TYR A 653 -35.31 -27.49 -47.20
CA TYR A 653 -35.21 -27.64 -45.76
C TYR A 653 -35.17 -26.27 -45.12
N ALA A 654 -36.14 -25.99 -44.27
CA ALA A 654 -36.15 -24.86 -43.36
C ALA A 654 -36.05 -25.41 -41.94
N GLN A 655 -35.30 -24.73 -41.07
CA GLN A 655 -35.16 -25.12 -39.67
C GLN A 655 -36.50 -24.94 -38.97
N ASP A 656 -37.22 -26.05 -38.74
CA ASP A 656 -38.50 -26.05 -38.02
C ASP A 656 -38.23 -25.84 -36.51
N SER A 657 -39.02 -24.98 -35.86
CA SER A 657 -38.65 -24.31 -34.60
C SER A 657 -38.52 -25.20 -33.36
N GLU A 658 -39.03 -26.45 -33.38
CA GLU A 658 -39.07 -27.30 -32.18
C GLU A 658 -38.04 -28.43 -32.15
N GLN A 659 -37.50 -28.90 -33.29
CA GLN A 659 -36.62 -30.09 -33.32
C GLN A 659 -35.35 -29.94 -34.18
N SER A 660 -35.15 -28.79 -34.82
CA SER A 660 -34.01 -28.56 -35.70
C SER A 660 -32.66 -28.57 -34.97
N GLY A 661 -31.66 -29.24 -35.55
CA GLY A 661 -30.26 -29.25 -35.07
C GLY A 661 -30.04 -30.01 -33.77
N LEU A 662 -30.95 -30.93 -33.39
CA LEU A 662 -30.81 -31.77 -32.20
C LEU A 662 -29.63 -32.72 -32.32
N LEU A 663 -29.40 -33.27 -33.52
CA LEU A 663 -28.33 -34.24 -33.77
C LEU A 663 -26.96 -33.56 -33.77
N ALA A 664 -26.85 -32.41 -34.46
CA ALA A 664 -25.62 -31.62 -34.50
C ALA A 664 -25.19 -31.16 -33.10
N ARG A 665 -26.15 -30.67 -32.28
CA ARG A 665 -25.89 -30.29 -30.89
C ARG A 665 -25.48 -31.45 -30.00
N ALA A 666 -26.11 -32.63 -30.17
CA ALA A 666 -25.76 -33.82 -29.40
C ALA A 666 -24.31 -34.27 -29.65
N GLN A 667 -23.88 -34.28 -30.92
CA GLN A 667 -22.51 -34.61 -31.29
C GLN A 667 -21.51 -33.54 -30.81
N GLU A 668 -21.86 -32.25 -30.88
CA GLU A 668 -21.03 -31.16 -30.37
C GLU A 668 -20.84 -31.25 -28.84
N ILE A 669 -21.90 -31.58 -28.09
CA ILE A 669 -21.85 -31.83 -26.64
C ILE A 669 -20.93 -33.01 -26.32
N GLU A 670 -21.02 -34.13 -27.05
CA GLU A 670 -20.14 -35.29 -26.85
C GLU A 670 -18.66 -34.94 -27.12
N HIS A 671 -18.41 -34.16 -28.18
CA HIS A 671 -17.07 -33.71 -28.52
C HIS A 671 -16.49 -32.76 -27.46
N LEU A 672 -17.28 -31.77 -27.01
CA LEU A 672 -16.90 -30.84 -25.95
C LEU A 672 -16.67 -31.55 -24.61
N ASP A 673 -17.45 -32.59 -24.28
CA ASP A 673 -17.24 -33.38 -23.06
C ASP A 673 -15.88 -34.12 -23.08
N LYS A 674 -15.47 -34.65 -24.24
CA LYS A 674 -14.14 -35.25 -24.44
C LYS A 674 -13.02 -34.21 -24.33
N GLN A 675 -13.19 -33.05 -24.97
CA GLN A 675 -12.24 -31.95 -24.89
C GLN A 675 -12.09 -31.41 -23.46
N LEU A 676 -13.18 -31.27 -22.72
CA LEU A 676 -13.19 -30.82 -21.34
C LEU A 676 -12.40 -31.78 -20.44
N ARG A 677 -12.56 -33.10 -20.62
CA ARG A 677 -11.79 -34.11 -19.86
C ARG A 677 -10.30 -34.02 -20.15
N ALA A 678 -9.91 -33.86 -21.41
CA ALA A 678 -8.51 -33.69 -21.78
C ALA A 678 -7.94 -32.39 -21.18
N GLN A 679 -8.67 -31.28 -21.30
CA GLN A 679 -8.27 -29.99 -20.76
C GLN A 679 -8.17 -29.99 -19.23
N HIS A 680 -9.04 -30.74 -18.55
CA HIS A 680 -8.96 -30.92 -17.09
C HIS A 680 -7.66 -31.60 -16.65
N LEU A 681 -7.20 -32.62 -17.38
CA LEU A 681 -5.93 -33.28 -17.08
C LEU A 681 -4.74 -32.32 -17.28
N ILE A 682 -4.76 -31.52 -18.35
CA ILE A 682 -3.72 -30.52 -18.64
C ILE A 682 -3.68 -29.43 -17.55
N ALA A 683 -4.85 -28.95 -17.12
CA ALA A 683 -4.95 -27.96 -16.05
C ALA A 683 -4.39 -28.51 -14.72
N GLU A 684 -4.73 -29.74 -14.35
CA GLU A 684 -4.21 -30.38 -13.12
C GLU A 684 -2.70 -30.67 -13.18
N GLU A 685 -2.16 -31.04 -14.35
CA GLU A 685 -0.72 -31.19 -14.54
C GLU A 685 0.02 -29.85 -14.37
N SER A 686 -0.49 -28.78 -14.99
CA SER A 686 0.08 -27.43 -14.84
C SER A 686 0.05 -26.95 -13.39
N ARG A 687 -1.02 -27.27 -12.65
CA ARG A 687 -1.18 -26.96 -11.23
C ARG A 687 -0.16 -27.71 -10.37
N THR A 688 0.04 -28.99 -10.66
CA THR A 688 1.04 -29.81 -9.98
C THR A 688 2.46 -29.30 -10.24
N ALA A 689 2.75 -28.85 -11.46
CA ALA A 689 4.04 -28.25 -11.81
C ALA A 689 4.28 -26.92 -11.06
N LEU A 690 3.25 -26.08 -10.94
CA LEU A 690 3.33 -24.85 -10.15
C LEU A 690 3.64 -25.14 -8.67
N VAL A 691 2.93 -26.09 -8.05
CA VAL A 691 3.15 -26.46 -6.64
C VAL A 691 4.61 -26.91 -6.40
N ARG A 692 5.20 -27.64 -7.35
CA ARG A 692 6.62 -28.04 -7.27
C ARG A 692 7.56 -26.84 -7.38
N ALA A 693 7.29 -25.91 -8.30
CA ALA A 693 8.10 -24.69 -8.47
C ALA A 693 8.00 -23.76 -7.25
N GLU A 694 6.81 -23.62 -6.66
CA GLU A 694 6.59 -22.86 -5.42
C GLU A 694 7.34 -23.47 -4.23
N ALA A 695 7.31 -24.80 -4.10
CA ALA A 695 8.05 -25.49 -3.04
C ALA A 695 9.57 -25.32 -3.20
N ALA A 696 10.10 -25.43 -4.43
CA ALA A 696 11.52 -25.23 -4.72
C ALA A 696 11.96 -23.79 -4.43
N TYR A 697 11.16 -22.79 -4.85
CA TYR A 697 11.41 -21.38 -4.55
C TYR A 697 11.38 -21.10 -3.04
N ALA A 698 10.39 -21.63 -2.32
CA ALA A 698 10.25 -21.43 -0.87
C ALA A 698 11.44 -22.02 -0.10
N ASP A 699 11.87 -23.24 -0.43
CA ASP A 699 13.04 -23.88 0.19
C ASP A 699 14.34 -23.10 -0.12
N ALA A 700 14.57 -22.71 -1.38
CA ALA A 700 15.75 -21.93 -1.76
C ALA A 700 15.77 -20.53 -1.11
N SER A 701 14.60 -19.86 -1.01
CA SER A 701 14.46 -18.57 -0.35
C SER A 701 14.77 -18.66 1.15
N GLN A 702 14.29 -19.71 1.83
CA GLN A 702 14.59 -19.94 3.24
C GLN A 702 16.09 -20.23 3.46
N ARG A 703 16.71 -21.03 2.59
CA ARG A 703 18.16 -21.30 2.61
C ARG A 703 18.99 -20.05 2.34
N LEU A 704 18.51 -19.14 1.50
CA LEU A 704 19.18 -17.86 1.23
C LEU A 704 19.22 -16.99 2.49
N VAL A 705 18.13 -16.96 3.26
CA VAL A 705 18.08 -16.22 4.54
C VAL A 705 19.06 -16.81 5.56
N SER A 706 19.12 -18.14 5.69
CA SER A 706 20.07 -18.78 6.61
C SER A 706 21.52 -18.58 6.16
N ALA A 707 21.83 -18.78 4.87
CA ALA A 707 23.17 -18.59 4.32
C ALA A 707 23.66 -17.13 4.47
N ARG A 708 22.77 -16.14 4.34
CA ARG A 708 23.11 -14.72 4.54
C ARG A 708 23.50 -14.43 5.98
N ARG A 709 22.79 -15.03 6.93
CA ARG A 709 23.08 -14.91 8.36
C ARG A 709 24.42 -15.57 8.69
N GLU A 710 24.61 -16.82 8.26
CA GLU A 710 25.86 -17.56 8.45
C GLU A 710 27.06 -16.82 7.86
N ALA A 711 26.96 -16.29 6.64
CA ALA A 711 28.01 -15.50 6.01
C ALA A 711 28.37 -14.25 6.82
N THR A 712 27.36 -13.52 7.29
CA THR A 712 27.57 -12.29 8.10
C THR A 712 28.22 -12.61 9.45
N GLU A 713 27.80 -13.68 10.12
CA GLU A 713 28.38 -14.14 11.39
C GLU A 713 29.85 -14.57 11.19
N SER A 714 30.14 -15.41 10.19
CA SER A 714 31.51 -15.86 9.89
C SER A 714 32.45 -14.72 9.48
N GLN A 715 31.97 -13.75 8.70
CA GLN A 715 32.74 -12.57 8.31
C GLN A 715 33.03 -11.66 9.51
N GLY A 716 32.07 -11.52 10.43
CA GLY A 716 32.24 -10.80 11.69
C GLY A 716 33.33 -11.43 12.57
N SER A 717 33.27 -12.76 12.77
CA SER A 717 34.27 -13.50 13.54
C SER A 717 35.67 -13.40 12.94
N ALA A 718 35.81 -13.56 11.62
CA ALA A 718 37.09 -13.39 10.92
C ALA A 718 37.66 -11.97 11.10
N HIS A 719 36.82 -10.94 11.00
CA HIS A 719 37.25 -9.55 11.19
C HIS A 719 37.69 -9.26 12.63
N THR A 720 36.99 -9.78 13.64
CA THR A 720 37.39 -9.62 15.05
C THR A 720 38.76 -10.25 15.31
N LEU A 721 38.97 -11.49 14.85
CA LEU A 721 40.26 -12.18 14.98
C LEU A 721 41.38 -11.49 14.20
N GLN A 722 41.06 -10.86 13.06
CA GLN A 722 42.02 -10.09 12.27
C GLN A 722 42.55 -8.87 13.03
N VAL A 723 41.64 -8.13 13.68
CA VAL A 723 42.00 -6.94 14.48
C VAL A 723 42.83 -7.34 15.70
N GLU A 724 42.47 -8.42 16.39
CA GLU A 724 43.23 -8.93 17.53
C GLU A 724 44.63 -9.41 17.13
N THR A 725 44.73 -10.15 16.01
CA THR A 725 46.01 -10.63 15.47
C THR A 725 46.91 -9.47 15.06
N LEU A 726 46.37 -8.43 14.42
CA LEU A 726 47.13 -7.24 14.03
C LEU A 726 47.67 -6.50 15.26
N ARG A 727 46.84 -6.31 16.29
CA ARG A 727 47.23 -5.65 17.54
C ARG A 727 48.35 -6.40 18.26
N MET A 728 48.24 -7.72 18.36
CA MET A 728 49.27 -8.55 18.99
C MET A 728 50.55 -8.61 18.17
N THR A 729 50.46 -8.61 16.84
CA THR A 729 51.63 -8.55 15.95
C THR A 729 52.38 -7.23 16.15
N GLN A 730 51.68 -6.09 16.17
CA GLN A 730 52.29 -4.78 16.41
C GLN A 730 52.98 -4.69 17.80
N LEU A 731 52.36 -5.26 18.83
CA LEU A 731 52.96 -5.28 20.18
C LEU A 731 54.24 -6.15 20.22
N ALA A 732 54.22 -7.30 19.53
CA ALA A 732 55.37 -8.19 19.43
C ALA A 732 56.54 -7.53 18.68
N ASP A 733 56.25 -6.88 17.54
CA ASP A 733 57.26 -6.18 16.73
C ASP A 733 57.88 -4.99 17.47
N GLN A 734 57.08 -4.20 18.19
CA GLN A 734 57.58 -3.09 19.02
C GLN A 734 58.49 -3.58 20.15
N THR A 735 58.12 -4.70 20.78
CA THR A 735 58.92 -5.31 21.86
C THR A 735 60.24 -5.88 21.32
N ARG A 736 60.20 -6.52 20.15
CA ARG A 736 61.40 -7.06 19.48
C ARG A 736 62.36 -5.96 19.04
N ALA A 737 61.87 -4.93 18.36
CA ALA A 737 62.69 -3.79 17.94
C ALA A 737 63.34 -3.07 19.14
N ARG A 738 62.60 -2.92 20.26
CA ARG A 738 63.13 -2.31 21.48
C ARG A 738 64.19 -3.17 22.17
N SER A 739 64.00 -4.50 22.17
CA SER A 739 64.99 -5.46 22.69
C SER A 739 66.28 -5.48 21.86
N GLU A 740 66.19 -5.44 20.53
CA GLU A 740 67.34 -5.38 19.61
C GLU A 740 68.14 -4.08 19.79
N GLN A 741 67.44 -2.95 19.92
CA GLN A 741 68.08 -1.65 20.20
C GLN A 741 68.86 -1.67 21.52
N ILE A 742 68.24 -2.13 22.61
CA ILE A 742 68.92 -2.21 23.92
C ILE A 742 70.08 -3.22 23.90
N GLY A 743 69.94 -4.31 23.13
CA GLY A 743 71.01 -5.29 22.93
C GLY A 743 72.23 -4.72 22.21
N ALA A 744 72.01 -3.93 21.16
CA ALA A 744 73.09 -3.24 20.45
C ALA A 744 73.78 -2.21 21.35
N ASP A 745 73.02 -1.41 22.10
CA ASP A 745 73.55 -0.41 23.03
C ASP A 745 74.37 -1.05 24.18
N LEU A 746 73.95 -2.22 24.67
CA LEU A 746 74.70 -2.97 25.70
C LEU A 746 76.03 -3.51 25.14
N ALA A 747 76.02 -4.08 23.94
CA ALA A 747 77.22 -4.61 23.30
C ALA A 747 78.25 -3.51 23.01
N GLU A 748 77.79 -2.32 22.61
CA GLU A 748 78.65 -1.15 22.41
C GLU A 748 79.32 -0.71 23.72
N VAL A 749 78.55 -0.62 24.80
CA VAL A 749 79.06 -0.21 26.12
C VAL A 749 80.00 -1.26 26.73
N GLU A 750 79.72 -2.56 26.57
CA GLU A 750 80.61 -3.65 27.01
C GLU A 750 81.96 -3.64 26.29
N ALA A 751 81.95 -3.42 24.98
CA ALA A 751 83.17 -3.30 24.20
C ALA A 751 84.02 -2.09 24.63
N GLN A 752 83.38 -0.95 24.93
CA GLN A 752 84.05 0.26 25.42
C GLN A 752 84.66 0.05 26.83
N LEU A 753 83.97 -0.66 27.73
CA LEU A 753 84.48 -0.98 29.06
C LEU A 753 85.67 -1.95 29.02
N SER A 754 85.61 -2.97 28.15
CA SER A 754 86.71 -3.93 27.99
C SER A 754 87.98 -3.27 27.45
N ASP A 755 87.86 -2.37 26.47
CA ASP A 755 88.99 -1.60 25.93
C ASP A 755 89.65 -0.72 27.00
N LEU A 756 88.84 -0.03 27.81
CA LEU A 756 89.34 0.82 28.89
C LEU A 756 90.06 0.03 29.99
N GLN A 757 89.60 -1.20 30.31
CA GLN A 757 90.21 -2.03 31.34
C GLN A 757 91.56 -2.62 30.92
N GLU A 758 91.71 -3.02 29.66
CA GLU A 758 92.99 -3.48 29.10
C GLU A 758 94.03 -2.34 29.06
N ARG A 759 93.59 -1.13 28.68
CA ARG A 759 94.42 0.08 28.67
C ARG A 759 94.92 0.48 30.06
N ARG A 760 94.11 0.27 31.11
CA ARG A 760 94.49 0.57 32.50
C ARG A 760 95.62 -0.34 33.00
N VAL A 761 95.51 -1.65 32.80
CA VAL A 761 96.54 -2.62 33.23
C VAL A 761 97.87 -2.38 32.50
N GLY A 762 97.81 -2.04 31.20
CA GLY A 762 98.99 -1.69 30.42
C GLY A 762 99.65 -0.37 30.82
N ALA A 763 98.89 0.55 31.43
CA ALA A 763 99.41 1.83 31.89
C ALA A 763 100.15 1.72 33.25
N GLU A 764 99.69 0.89 34.18
CA GLU A 764 100.35 0.72 35.50
C GLU A 764 101.76 0.12 35.40
N ALA A 765 101.95 -0.90 34.55
CA ALA A 765 103.25 -1.56 34.38
C ALA A 765 104.33 -0.68 33.69
N ARG A 766 103.91 0.24 32.80
CA ARG A 766 104.84 1.14 32.08
C ARG A 766 105.35 2.29 32.96
N PHE A 767 104.66 2.64 34.05
CA PHE A 767 105.05 3.76 34.91
C PHE A 767 106.37 3.47 35.67
N GLU A 768 106.48 2.26 36.25
CA GLU A 768 107.63 1.87 37.08
C GLU A 768 108.93 1.70 36.28
N GLU A 769 108.82 1.32 35.01
CA GLU A 769 109.98 1.10 34.11
C GLU A 769 110.62 2.41 33.62
N LEU A 770 109.82 3.47 33.48
CA LEU A 770 110.25 4.72 32.88
C LEU A 770 111.04 5.60 33.86
N ASP A 771 110.69 5.66 35.15
CA ASP A 771 111.35 6.57 36.11
C ASP A 771 112.89 6.38 36.21
N MET A 772 113.39 5.15 36.04
CA MET A 772 114.84 4.86 36.02
C MET A 772 115.57 5.26 34.71
N GLN A 773 114.88 5.42 33.59
CA GLN A 773 115.47 5.68 32.25
C GLN A 773 115.69 7.18 31.96
N LEU A 774 115.10 8.08 32.74
CA LEU A 774 115.03 9.52 32.46
C LEU A 774 116.36 10.26 32.71
N ALA A 775 117.15 9.77 33.67
CA ALA A 775 118.34 10.47 34.17
C ALA A 775 119.55 10.36 33.24
N ASP A 776 119.70 9.25 32.49
CA ASP A 776 120.85 9.00 31.60
C ASP A 776 120.68 9.65 30.21
N SER A 777 119.46 9.99 29.82
CA SER A 777 119.15 10.43 28.46
C SER A 777 119.33 11.93 28.23
N GLN A 778 119.22 12.76 29.27
CA GLN A 778 119.14 14.24 29.20
C GLN A 778 120.41 14.91 28.65
N GLU A 779 121.57 14.33 28.94
CA GLU A 779 122.87 14.91 28.57
C GLU A 779 123.22 14.73 27.08
N ARG A 780 122.81 13.61 26.47
CA ARG A 780 123.13 13.30 25.07
C ARG A 780 122.20 14.00 24.07
N HIS A 781 121.02 14.45 24.50
CA HIS A 781 119.96 14.98 23.62
C HIS A 781 120.33 16.34 22.98
N ALA A 782 120.97 17.23 23.73
CA ALA A 782 121.20 18.61 23.32
C ALA A 782 122.11 18.77 22.08
N GLN A 783 122.92 17.77 21.74
CA GLN A 783 123.89 17.84 20.62
C GLN A 783 123.31 17.39 19.27
N LEU A 784 122.17 16.71 19.26
CA LEU A 784 121.61 16.10 18.05
C LEU A 784 120.44 16.92 17.47
N ASP A 785 119.73 17.68 18.31
CA ASP A 785 118.54 18.48 17.98
C ASP A 785 118.79 19.52 16.86
N GLU A 786 120.00 20.10 16.76
CA GLU A 786 120.37 21.07 15.71
C GLU A 786 120.36 20.47 14.29
N ARG A 787 120.55 19.15 14.14
CA ARG A 787 120.61 18.48 12.83
C ARG A 787 119.22 18.07 12.32
N VAL A 788 118.23 17.98 13.20
CA VAL A 788 116.85 17.59 12.89
C VAL A 788 116.05 18.71 12.24
N ILE A 789 116.18 19.92 12.78
CA ILE A 789 115.42 21.09 12.37
C ILE A 789 115.63 21.41 10.87
N ALA A 790 116.81 21.11 10.33
CA ALA A 790 117.15 21.31 8.92
C ALA A 790 116.51 20.27 7.98
N ALA A 791 116.25 19.05 8.47
CA ALA A 791 115.68 17.95 7.69
C ALA A 791 114.14 17.99 7.73
N GLU A 792 113.52 18.24 8.90
CA GLU A 792 112.06 18.33 9.06
C GLU A 792 111.40 19.37 8.16
N ARG A 793 112.05 20.52 7.93
CA ARG A 793 111.52 21.57 7.05
C ARG A 793 111.24 21.08 5.62
N LYS A 794 112.09 20.19 5.08
CA LYS A 794 111.94 19.66 3.71
C LYS A 794 110.86 18.58 3.60
N LEU A 795 110.68 17.77 4.65
CA LEU A 795 109.62 16.74 4.69
C LEU A 795 108.24 17.34 4.98
N ALA A 796 108.17 18.41 5.78
CA ALA A 796 106.92 19.11 6.04
C ALA A 796 106.32 19.74 4.77
N GLU A 797 107.15 20.34 3.92
CA GLU A 797 106.72 20.92 2.63
C GLU A 797 106.13 19.85 1.67
N CYS A 798 106.72 18.65 1.62
CA CYS A 798 106.22 17.53 0.80
C CYS A 798 104.93 16.90 1.39
N ARG A 799 104.84 16.76 2.72
CA ARG A 799 103.63 16.27 3.43
C ARG A 799 102.41 17.17 3.24
N GLU A 800 102.58 18.49 3.23
CA GLU A 800 101.47 19.41 2.97
C GLU A 800 100.95 19.30 1.53
N GLN A 801 101.84 19.12 0.56
CA GLN A 801 101.50 18.92 -0.84
C GLN A 801 100.76 17.59 -1.07
N GLN A 802 101.22 16.50 -0.46
CA GLN A 802 100.54 15.19 -0.54
C GLN A 802 99.15 15.23 0.12
N ARG A 803 99.00 15.80 1.32
CA ARG A 803 97.69 15.92 2.00
C ARG A 803 96.70 16.80 1.23
N ALA A 804 97.19 17.82 0.53
CA ALA A 804 96.36 18.65 -0.34
C ALA A 804 95.83 17.83 -1.53
N LEU A 805 96.68 17.02 -2.16
CA LEU A 805 96.32 16.14 -3.28
C LEU A 805 95.41 14.98 -2.85
N GLU A 806 95.65 14.37 -1.69
CA GLU A 806 94.79 13.29 -1.13
C GLU A 806 93.37 13.78 -0.84
N ARG A 807 93.22 14.99 -0.27
CA ARG A 807 91.91 15.61 -0.08
C ARG A 807 91.20 15.88 -1.40
N GLN A 808 91.93 16.41 -2.40
CA GLN A 808 91.38 16.66 -3.73
C GLN A 808 90.98 15.36 -4.44
N ALA A 809 91.76 14.28 -4.29
CA ALA A 809 91.45 12.96 -4.85
C ALA A 809 90.23 12.32 -4.16
N GLN A 810 90.09 12.45 -2.84
CA GLN A 810 88.91 12.00 -2.10
C GLN A 810 87.65 12.79 -2.49
N GLU A 811 87.75 14.11 -2.62
CA GLU A 811 86.66 14.97 -3.09
C GLU A 811 86.23 14.60 -4.53
N ALA A 812 87.19 14.32 -5.42
CA ALA A 812 86.92 13.87 -6.79
C ALA A 812 86.30 12.46 -6.85
N THR A 813 86.73 11.54 -5.99
CA THR A 813 86.14 10.19 -5.90
C THR A 813 84.72 10.23 -5.32
N PHE A 814 84.48 11.11 -4.35
CA PHE A 814 83.14 11.31 -3.79
C PHE A 814 82.19 11.96 -4.79
N SER A 815 82.65 12.95 -5.56
CA SER A 815 81.84 13.56 -6.62
C SER A 815 81.50 12.56 -7.73
N GLN A 816 82.44 11.70 -8.14
CA GLN A 816 82.18 10.59 -9.07
C GLN A 816 81.09 9.65 -8.55
N ARG A 817 81.20 9.16 -7.30
CA ARG A 817 80.20 8.26 -6.70
C ARG A 817 78.84 8.93 -6.54
N SER A 818 78.80 10.23 -6.24
CA SER A 818 77.56 10.99 -6.13
C SER A 818 76.85 11.13 -7.48
N LEU A 819 77.61 11.37 -8.56
CA LEU A 819 77.08 11.40 -9.93
C LEU A 819 76.58 10.02 -10.38
N GLU A 820 77.27 8.93 -10.04
CA GLU A 820 76.83 7.56 -10.31
C GLU A 820 75.53 7.20 -9.58
N ALA A 821 75.42 7.56 -8.30
CA ALA A 821 74.20 7.36 -7.52
C ALA A 821 73.02 8.13 -8.12
N ARG A 822 73.24 9.37 -8.57
CA ARG A 822 72.22 10.18 -9.23
C ARG A 822 71.79 9.62 -10.59
N ARG A 823 72.73 9.08 -11.39
CA ARG A 823 72.41 8.35 -12.63
C ARG A 823 71.58 7.09 -12.37
N ALA A 824 71.88 6.34 -11.31
CA ALA A 824 71.10 5.16 -10.93
C ALA A 824 69.68 5.49 -10.44
N GLU A 825 69.47 6.67 -9.85
CA GLU A 825 68.16 7.19 -9.45
C GLU A 825 67.33 7.62 -10.66
N LEU A 826 67.93 8.38 -11.59
CA LEU A 826 67.27 8.80 -12.83
C LEU A 826 66.91 7.61 -13.72
N ALA A 827 67.76 6.59 -13.81
CA ALA A 827 67.47 5.35 -14.55
C ALA A 827 66.21 4.63 -14.00
N ARG A 828 66.05 4.56 -12.67
CA ARG A 828 64.83 4.00 -12.04
C ARG A 828 63.59 4.86 -12.32
N THR A 829 63.76 6.18 -12.38
CA THR A 829 62.68 7.13 -12.67
C THR A 829 62.19 6.99 -14.11
N ILE A 830 63.12 6.83 -15.07
CA ILE A 830 62.81 6.56 -16.48
C ILE A 830 62.08 5.23 -16.64
N ASP A 831 62.53 4.16 -15.97
CA ASP A 831 61.89 2.86 -16.06
C ASP A 831 60.46 2.88 -15.47
N THR A 832 60.28 3.56 -14.34
CA THR A 832 58.96 3.75 -13.73
C THR A 832 58.03 4.55 -14.64
N ALA A 833 58.50 5.66 -15.20
CA ALA A 833 57.72 6.49 -16.13
C ALA A 833 57.34 5.70 -17.41
N ARG A 834 58.25 4.84 -17.90
CA ARG A 834 57.99 3.97 -19.05
C ARG A 834 56.93 2.92 -18.77
N GLN A 835 56.99 2.24 -17.62
CA GLN A 835 55.99 1.24 -17.21
C GLN A 835 54.60 1.86 -17.05
N GLN A 836 54.51 3.05 -16.44
CA GLN A 836 53.26 3.79 -16.29
C GLN A 836 52.68 4.25 -17.64
N ALA A 837 53.53 4.75 -18.55
CA ALA A 837 53.10 5.16 -19.89
C ALA A 837 52.53 3.98 -20.70
N THR A 838 53.14 2.79 -20.61
CA THR A 838 52.61 1.58 -21.26
C THR A 838 51.28 1.12 -20.66
N ALA A 839 51.13 1.14 -19.34
CA ALA A 839 49.88 0.75 -18.68
C ALA A 839 48.73 1.69 -19.05
N LEU A 840 48.98 3.00 -19.07
CA LEU A 840 47.98 4.00 -19.46
C LEU A 840 47.60 3.91 -20.94
N ALA A 841 48.53 3.59 -21.83
CA ALA A 841 48.24 3.35 -23.25
C ALA A 841 47.34 2.13 -23.47
N ASP A 842 47.55 1.04 -22.72
CA ASP A 842 46.69 -0.14 -22.75
C ASP A 842 45.28 0.14 -22.19
N GLU A 843 45.16 1.04 -21.21
CA GLU A 843 43.87 1.52 -20.73
C GLU A 843 43.15 2.44 -21.72
N GLU A 844 43.89 3.33 -22.39
CA GLU A 844 43.35 4.18 -23.45
C GLU A 844 42.79 3.35 -24.62
N LEU A 845 43.50 2.29 -25.02
CA LEU A 845 43.06 1.39 -26.08
C LEU A 845 41.76 0.65 -25.70
N ARG A 846 41.68 0.17 -24.45
CA ARG A 846 40.46 -0.46 -23.90
C ARG A 846 39.27 0.52 -23.84
N ALA A 847 39.51 1.76 -23.42
CA ALA A 847 38.47 2.79 -23.39
C ALA A 847 37.99 3.17 -24.80
N ARG A 848 38.87 3.21 -25.80
CA ARG A 848 38.48 3.41 -27.21
C ARG A 848 37.62 2.26 -27.75
N ASP A 849 37.97 1.02 -27.43
CA ASP A 849 37.18 -0.15 -27.81
C ASP A 849 35.79 -0.16 -27.14
N GLU A 850 35.70 0.24 -25.88
CA GLU A 850 34.43 0.41 -25.16
C GLU A 850 33.55 1.49 -25.82
N MET A 851 34.14 2.62 -26.20
CA MET A 851 33.44 3.70 -26.92
C MET A 851 32.92 3.26 -28.29
N ALA A 852 33.67 2.41 -29.00
CA ALA A 852 33.28 1.87 -30.30
C ALA A 852 32.08 0.90 -30.20
N ARG A 853 31.99 0.12 -29.11
CA ARG A 853 30.86 -0.80 -28.86
C ARG A 853 29.55 -0.07 -28.53
N LEU A 854 29.64 1.09 -27.89
CA LEU A 854 28.49 1.92 -27.51
C LEU A 854 27.96 2.72 -28.72
N SER A 855 27.42 2.06 -29.76
CA SER A 855 26.86 2.75 -30.94
C SER A 855 25.38 3.12 -30.77
N ALA A 856 25.05 4.41 -30.85
CA ALA A 856 23.68 4.93 -30.68
C ALA A 856 22.79 4.80 -31.94
N ALA A 857 23.38 4.46 -33.10
CA ALA A 857 22.69 4.53 -34.39
C ALA A 857 21.58 3.49 -34.56
N ALA A 858 21.74 2.28 -33.99
CA ALA A 858 20.73 1.21 -34.08
C ALA A 858 19.50 1.50 -33.21
N ALA A 859 19.70 2.04 -32.00
CA ALA A 859 18.62 2.32 -31.06
C ALA A 859 17.76 3.54 -31.48
N GLN A 860 18.36 4.55 -32.12
CA GLN A 860 17.61 5.71 -32.65
C GLN A 860 16.67 5.35 -33.80
N GLY A 861 17.06 4.42 -34.68
CA GLY A 861 16.18 3.91 -35.73
C GLY A 861 14.96 3.15 -35.19
N GLY A 862 15.18 2.34 -34.14
CA GLY A 862 14.09 1.62 -33.45
C GLY A 862 13.14 2.56 -32.73
N LEU A 863 13.64 3.62 -32.08
CA LEU A 863 12.81 4.61 -31.39
C LEU A 863 11.85 5.33 -32.34
N GLN A 864 12.32 5.71 -33.54
CA GLN A 864 11.50 6.39 -34.53
C GLN A 864 10.32 5.51 -34.99
N GLN A 865 10.58 4.22 -35.24
CA GLN A 865 9.54 3.26 -35.61
C GLN A 865 8.53 3.03 -34.47
N ALA A 866 9.01 2.95 -33.23
CA ALA A 866 8.14 2.79 -32.06
C ALA A 866 7.26 4.03 -31.81
N LEU A 867 7.77 5.24 -32.07
CA LEU A 867 7.00 6.48 -32.00
C LEU A 867 5.91 6.57 -33.08
N GLU A 868 6.21 6.14 -34.30
CA GLU A 868 5.22 6.06 -35.39
C GLU A 868 4.12 5.05 -35.05
N LEU A 869 4.49 3.87 -34.54
CA LEU A 869 3.54 2.86 -34.09
C LEU A 869 2.66 3.39 -32.94
N LYS A 870 3.24 4.12 -31.98
CA LYS A 870 2.48 4.75 -30.88
C LYS A 870 1.44 5.74 -31.42
N MET A 871 1.82 6.61 -32.36
CA MET A 871 0.89 7.56 -32.98
C MET A 871 -0.27 6.86 -33.71
N GLU A 872 0.02 5.76 -34.41
CA GLU A 872 -1.01 4.96 -35.08
C GLU A 872 -2.00 4.36 -34.07
N ARG A 873 -1.50 3.78 -32.97
CA ARG A 873 -2.33 3.19 -31.90
C ARG A 873 -3.15 4.23 -31.15
N GLU A 874 -2.60 5.42 -30.94
CA GLU A 874 -3.31 6.54 -30.31
C GLU A 874 -4.48 7.02 -31.18
N LYS A 875 -4.26 7.13 -32.49
CA LYS A 875 -5.33 7.45 -33.46
C LYS A 875 -6.42 6.38 -33.50
N ALA A 876 -6.03 5.10 -33.46
CA ALA A 876 -6.98 3.99 -33.41
C ALA A 876 -7.83 4.00 -32.13
N LEU A 877 -7.22 4.28 -30.96
CA LEU A 877 -7.93 4.45 -29.70
C LEU A 877 -8.91 5.63 -29.75
N GLY A 878 -8.51 6.76 -30.35
CA GLY A 878 -9.38 7.91 -30.54
C GLY A 878 -10.63 7.60 -31.36
N ALA A 879 -10.50 6.83 -32.45
CA ALA A 879 -11.63 6.39 -33.27
C ALA A 879 -12.59 5.48 -32.48
N GLN A 880 -12.07 4.50 -31.74
CA GLN A 880 -12.87 3.57 -30.93
C GLN A 880 -13.61 4.28 -29.78
N ARG A 881 -12.97 5.29 -29.15
CA ARG A 881 -13.63 6.12 -28.13
C ARG A 881 -14.78 6.94 -28.69
N SER A 882 -14.62 7.52 -29.88
CA SER A 882 -15.70 8.25 -30.54
C SER A 882 -16.91 7.35 -30.82
N GLU A 883 -16.67 6.12 -31.29
CA GLU A 883 -17.74 5.14 -31.53
C GLU A 883 -18.45 4.71 -30.23
N TYR A 884 -17.69 4.53 -29.15
CA TYR A 884 -18.23 4.25 -27.82
C TYR A 884 -19.09 5.40 -27.26
N ASP A 885 -18.63 6.64 -27.41
CA ASP A 885 -19.35 7.83 -26.96
C ASP A 885 -20.66 8.03 -27.74
N ASP A 886 -20.64 7.79 -29.06
CA ASP A 886 -21.83 7.81 -29.92
C ASP A 886 -22.86 6.76 -29.49
N LEU A 887 -22.41 5.53 -29.18
CA LEU A 887 -23.27 4.45 -28.68
C LEU A 887 -23.81 4.76 -27.28
N THR A 888 -23.03 5.42 -26.43
CA THR A 888 -23.46 5.88 -25.10
C THR A 888 -24.59 6.91 -25.22
N ALA A 889 -24.47 7.86 -26.16
CA ALA A 889 -25.51 8.84 -26.42
C ALA A 889 -26.81 8.18 -26.95
N LYS A 890 -26.69 7.23 -27.88
CA LYS A 890 -27.83 6.45 -28.40
C LYS A 890 -28.51 5.61 -27.31
N LEU A 891 -27.73 4.99 -26.43
CA LEU A 891 -28.25 4.20 -25.30
C LEU A 891 -29.09 5.07 -24.37
N ARG A 892 -28.60 6.26 -24.00
CA ARG A 892 -29.35 7.22 -23.17
C ARG A 892 -30.64 7.67 -23.84
N ALA A 893 -30.60 8.01 -25.13
CA ALA A 893 -31.77 8.43 -25.88
C ALA A 893 -32.85 7.32 -25.99
N SER A 894 -32.45 6.07 -26.23
CA SER A 894 -33.39 4.93 -26.24
C SER A 894 -33.96 4.63 -24.86
N ASP A 895 -33.17 4.75 -23.79
CA ASP A 895 -33.65 4.52 -22.42
C ASP A 895 -34.66 5.59 -21.97
N GLU A 896 -34.42 6.85 -22.34
CA GLU A 896 -35.38 7.94 -22.12
C GLU A 896 -36.68 7.68 -22.90
N ARG A 897 -36.59 7.22 -24.15
CA ARG A 897 -37.76 6.87 -24.97
C ARG A 897 -38.55 5.70 -24.39
N ARG A 898 -37.88 4.68 -23.82
CA ARG A 898 -38.52 3.58 -23.09
C ARG A 898 -39.32 4.12 -21.90
N MET A 899 -38.70 4.94 -21.05
CA MET A 899 -39.37 5.52 -19.88
C MET A 899 -40.58 6.39 -20.25
N GLN A 900 -40.50 7.14 -21.35
CA GLN A 900 -41.64 7.93 -21.87
C GLN A 900 -42.79 7.03 -22.31
N LEU A 901 -42.51 5.93 -23.00
CA LEU A 901 -43.52 4.96 -23.43
C LEU A 901 -44.14 4.20 -22.24
N GLU A 902 -43.34 3.77 -21.27
CA GLU A 902 -43.83 3.13 -20.03
C GLU A 902 -44.79 4.04 -19.27
N ARG A 903 -44.43 5.32 -19.06
CA ARG A 903 -45.31 6.31 -18.42
C ARG A 903 -46.60 6.55 -19.20
N ALA A 904 -46.61 6.37 -20.52
CA ALA A 904 -47.79 6.50 -21.35
C ALA A 904 -48.75 5.29 -21.27
N LEU A 905 -48.30 4.15 -20.73
CA LEU A 905 -49.15 2.95 -20.56
C LEU A 905 -50.11 3.08 -19.38
N ASP A 906 -49.69 3.71 -18.28
CA ASP A 906 -50.52 3.89 -17.08
C ASP A 906 -51.85 4.64 -17.33
N PRO A 907 -51.88 5.79 -18.04
CA PRO A 907 -53.14 6.44 -18.37
C PRO A 907 -54.01 5.63 -19.33
N LEU A 908 -53.43 4.81 -20.22
CA LEU A 908 -54.19 3.91 -21.09
C LEU A 908 -54.82 2.75 -20.30
N ARG A 909 -54.07 2.17 -19.35
CA ARG A 909 -54.60 1.17 -18.39
C ARG A 909 -55.72 1.76 -17.55
N ALA A 910 -55.53 2.97 -17.03
CA ALA A 910 -56.56 3.70 -16.28
C ALA A 910 -57.82 3.92 -17.14
N ARG A 911 -57.64 4.28 -18.42
CA ARG A 911 -58.74 4.47 -19.38
C ARG A 911 -59.46 3.17 -19.73
N ILE A 912 -58.76 2.05 -19.84
CA ILE A 912 -59.37 0.72 -20.00
C ILE A 912 -60.15 0.36 -18.74
N THR A 913 -59.58 0.57 -17.54
CA THR A 913 -60.32 0.32 -16.29
C THR A 913 -61.53 1.24 -16.16
N GLU A 914 -61.44 2.49 -16.62
CA GLU A 914 -62.56 3.42 -16.67
C GLU A 914 -63.64 2.92 -17.63
N PHE A 915 -63.29 2.44 -18.82
CA PHE A 915 -64.24 1.85 -19.75
C PHE A 915 -64.82 0.51 -19.26
N GLN A 916 -64.04 -0.32 -18.57
CA GLN A 916 -64.54 -1.55 -17.93
C GLN A 916 -65.51 -1.22 -16.80
N LEU A 917 -65.20 -0.21 -15.98
CA LEU A 917 -66.10 0.28 -14.95
C LEU A 917 -67.36 0.91 -15.56
N LYS A 918 -67.24 1.64 -16.67
CA LYS A 918 -68.40 2.18 -17.42
C LYS A 918 -69.23 1.09 -18.09
N GLU A 919 -68.60 0.06 -18.64
CA GLU A 919 -69.29 -1.11 -19.21
C GLU A 919 -69.99 -1.88 -18.10
N GLN A 920 -69.33 -2.09 -16.97
CA GLN A 920 -69.91 -2.69 -15.78
C GLN A 920 -71.02 -1.82 -15.22
N ALA A 921 -70.89 -0.49 -15.19
CA ALA A 921 -71.94 0.42 -14.75
C ALA A 921 -73.13 0.47 -15.73
N ALA A 922 -72.90 0.41 -17.04
CA ALA A 922 -73.94 0.32 -18.05
C ALA A 922 -74.65 -1.05 -18.01
N ARG A 923 -73.90 -2.13 -17.79
CA ARG A 923 -74.41 -3.48 -17.57
C ARG A 923 -75.20 -3.57 -16.28
N LEU A 924 -74.65 -3.06 -15.18
CA LEU A 924 -75.35 -2.96 -13.90
C LEU A 924 -76.54 -2.02 -14.02
N GLY A 925 -76.49 -0.98 -14.84
CA GLY A 925 -77.62 -0.10 -15.14
C GLY A 925 -78.71 -0.82 -15.94
N LEU A 926 -78.33 -1.64 -16.92
CA LEU A 926 -79.23 -2.53 -17.64
C LEU A 926 -79.86 -3.55 -16.70
N GLU A 927 -79.05 -4.26 -15.91
CA GLU A 927 -79.49 -5.23 -14.90
C GLU A 927 -80.33 -4.52 -13.82
N GLN A 928 -79.96 -3.34 -13.35
CA GLN A 928 -80.64 -2.53 -12.34
C GLN A 928 -81.97 -2.04 -12.88
N TYR A 929 -82.07 -1.43 -14.05
CA TYR A 929 -83.37 -1.02 -14.59
C TYR A 929 -84.23 -2.22 -14.97
N THR A 930 -83.63 -3.35 -15.39
CA THR A 930 -84.36 -4.62 -15.57
C THR A 930 -84.90 -5.14 -14.25
N THR A 931 -84.10 -5.09 -13.19
CA THR A 931 -84.45 -5.58 -11.85
C THR A 931 -85.41 -4.62 -11.16
N LEU A 932 -85.22 -3.31 -11.22
CA LEU A 932 -86.15 -2.29 -10.71
C LEU A 932 -87.52 -2.40 -11.37
N LEU A 933 -87.58 -2.67 -12.67
CA LEU A 933 -88.85 -2.94 -13.34
C LEU A 933 -89.48 -4.27 -12.90
N ALA A 934 -88.66 -5.31 -12.64
CA ALA A 934 -89.12 -6.60 -12.14
C ALA A 934 -89.57 -6.57 -10.67
N ASP A 935 -88.81 -5.92 -9.79
CA ASP A 935 -89.02 -5.73 -8.36
C ASP A 935 -90.20 -4.81 -8.09
N ALA A 936 -90.37 -3.76 -8.90
CA ALA A 936 -91.57 -2.94 -8.90
C ALA A 936 -92.81 -3.68 -9.42
N GLN A 937 -92.68 -4.97 -9.76
CA GLN A 937 -93.71 -5.82 -10.36
C GLN A 937 -94.40 -5.13 -11.54
N ALA A 938 -93.62 -4.36 -12.29
CA ALA A 938 -94.15 -3.49 -13.31
C ALA A 938 -94.46 -4.34 -14.56
N ASP A 939 -95.70 -4.30 -15.02
CA ASP A 939 -96.12 -5.05 -16.20
C ASP A 939 -95.47 -4.47 -17.45
N MET A 940 -94.49 -5.19 -17.99
CA MET A 940 -93.67 -4.75 -19.13
C MET A 940 -94.48 -4.62 -20.42
N ALA A 941 -95.54 -5.42 -20.60
CA ALA A 941 -96.44 -5.30 -21.75
C ALA A 941 -97.34 -4.08 -21.58
N ALA A 942 -97.88 -3.84 -20.39
CA ALA A 942 -98.69 -2.65 -20.08
C ALA A 942 -97.87 -1.35 -20.10
N LEU A 943 -96.62 -1.35 -19.66
CA LEU A 943 -95.68 -0.21 -19.75
C LEU A 943 -95.30 0.09 -21.20
N ALA A 944 -94.93 -0.93 -21.98
CA ALA A 944 -94.65 -0.76 -23.41
C ALA A 944 -95.88 -0.25 -24.17
N GLN A 945 -97.08 -0.75 -23.81
CA GLN A 945 -98.35 -0.28 -24.36
C GLN A 945 -98.69 1.14 -23.90
N SER A 946 -98.46 1.52 -22.63
CA SER A 946 -98.67 2.89 -22.16
C SER A 946 -97.71 3.88 -22.82
N ILE A 947 -96.49 3.45 -23.14
CA ILE A 947 -95.49 4.24 -23.85
C ILE A 947 -95.87 4.38 -25.34
N ALA A 948 -96.35 3.32 -25.97
CA ALA A 948 -96.78 3.32 -27.37
C ALA A 948 -98.10 4.09 -27.61
N GLU A 949 -99.11 3.89 -26.75
CA GLU A 949 -100.41 4.57 -26.81
C GLU A 949 -100.31 6.05 -26.38
N GLY A 950 -99.47 6.34 -25.38
CA GLY A 950 -99.18 7.71 -24.92
C GLY A 950 -98.14 8.46 -25.77
N ASN A 951 -97.53 7.80 -26.77
CA ASN A 951 -96.46 8.33 -27.62
C ASN A 951 -95.31 8.98 -26.83
N VAL A 952 -94.89 8.30 -25.75
CA VAL A 952 -94.01 8.81 -24.70
C VAL A 952 -92.54 8.68 -25.10
N ARG A 953 -91.79 9.80 -25.10
CA ARG A 953 -90.36 9.86 -25.52
C ARG A 953 -89.44 10.23 -24.36
N ALA A 954 -88.29 9.57 -24.23
CA ALA A 954 -87.31 9.80 -23.14
C ALA A 954 -86.97 11.29 -22.95
N THR A 955 -86.83 12.01 -24.07
CA THR A 955 -86.69 13.46 -24.12
C THR A 955 -88.00 14.16 -23.74
N GLY A 956 -88.07 14.67 -22.52
CA GLY A 956 -89.23 15.39 -21.99
C GLY A 956 -89.88 14.71 -20.78
N LEU A 957 -89.78 13.38 -20.62
CA LEU A 957 -90.20 12.71 -19.39
C LEU A 957 -89.45 13.24 -18.18
N GLN A 958 -88.13 13.42 -18.34
CA GLN A 958 -87.32 14.05 -17.31
C GLN A 958 -87.85 15.44 -16.98
N GLY A 959 -88.28 16.24 -17.96
CA GLY A 959 -88.85 17.58 -17.76
C GLY A 959 -90.21 17.61 -17.04
N GLU A 960 -91.03 16.57 -17.22
CA GLU A 960 -92.28 16.36 -16.48
C GLU A 960 -92.03 15.81 -15.06
N ILE A 961 -91.07 14.88 -14.92
CA ILE A 961 -90.48 14.48 -13.64
C ILE A 961 -89.84 15.69 -12.95
N ASP A 962 -89.29 16.64 -13.70
CA ASP A 962 -88.67 17.87 -13.21
C ASP A 962 -89.70 18.97 -12.95
N ARG A 963 -90.90 18.90 -13.52
CA ARG A 963 -92.04 19.74 -13.14
C ARG A 963 -92.59 19.27 -11.80
N LEU A 964 -92.76 17.95 -11.65
CA LEU A 964 -93.07 17.32 -10.36
C LEU A 964 -91.91 17.55 -9.36
N HIS A 965 -90.65 17.51 -9.80
CA HIS A 965 -89.51 17.93 -8.99
C HIS A 965 -89.47 19.45 -8.76
N ARG A 966 -90.10 20.28 -9.59
CA ARG A 966 -90.22 21.73 -9.36
C ARG A 966 -91.27 22.04 -8.31
N GLU A 967 -92.33 21.24 -8.27
CA GLU A 967 -93.28 21.24 -7.15
C GLU A 967 -92.60 20.68 -5.88
N ILE A 968 -91.67 19.72 -6.01
CA ILE A 968 -90.74 19.33 -4.94
C ILE A 968 -89.75 20.46 -4.61
N ALA A 969 -89.28 21.23 -5.59
CA ALA A 969 -88.31 22.30 -5.42
C ALA A 969 -88.96 23.59 -4.90
N ALA A 970 -90.28 23.75 -5.04
CA ALA A 970 -91.06 24.82 -4.43
C ALA A 970 -91.15 24.64 -2.91
N LEU A 971 -90.94 23.42 -2.42
CA LEU A 971 -90.66 23.16 -1.01
C LEU A 971 -89.30 23.73 -0.56
N GLY A 972 -88.54 24.33 -1.48
CA GLY A 972 -87.19 24.81 -1.28
C GLY A 972 -86.19 23.67 -1.38
N ALA A 973 -84.92 23.93 -1.08
CA ALA A 973 -83.90 22.89 -1.09
C ALA A 973 -84.15 21.91 0.05
N VAL A 974 -84.98 20.93 -0.29
CA VAL A 974 -85.34 19.80 0.54
C VAL A 974 -84.17 18.84 0.49
N ASN A 975 -83.15 19.11 1.30
CA ASN A 975 -81.96 18.29 1.29
C ASN A 975 -82.23 17.03 2.13
N LEU A 976 -82.76 15.98 1.51
CA LEU A 976 -82.87 14.66 2.14
C LEU A 976 -81.51 14.04 2.37
N ALA A 977 -80.55 14.44 1.53
CA ALA A 977 -79.14 14.16 1.69
C ALA A 977 -78.45 15.21 2.56
N ALA A 978 -79.11 16.21 3.16
CA ALA A 978 -78.39 17.08 4.10
C ALA A 978 -78.02 16.29 5.33
N LEU A 979 -78.71 15.17 5.58
CA LEU A 979 -78.26 14.17 6.53
C LEU A 979 -76.93 13.52 6.06
N ASP A 980 -76.81 13.14 4.80
CA ASP A 980 -75.64 12.43 4.27
C ASP A 980 -74.46 13.35 3.88
N GLU A 981 -74.71 14.52 3.30
CA GLU A 981 -73.73 15.55 2.94
C GLU A 981 -73.18 16.28 4.17
N LEU A 982 -74.00 16.51 5.21
CA LEU A 982 -73.50 16.95 6.51
C LEU A 982 -72.58 15.88 7.11
N ASN A 983 -72.91 14.59 6.96
CA ASN A 983 -72.06 13.49 7.42
C ASN A 983 -70.74 13.42 6.65
N LEU A 984 -70.75 13.53 5.32
CA LEU A 984 -69.57 13.45 4.44
C LEU A 984 -68.65 14.68 4.59
N ALA A 985 -69.23 15.88 4.73
CA ALA A 985 -68.46 17.11 5.02
C ALA A 985 -67.89 17.09 6.45
N ARG A 986 -68.59 16.49 7.42
CA ARG A 986 -68.07 16.23 8.77
C ARG A 986 -66.94 15.20 8.75
N GLU A 987 -67.03 14.11 7.99
CA GLU A 987 -65.96 13.12 7.83
C GLU A 987 -64.69 13.74 7.23
N ARG A 988 -64.84 14.54 6.17
CA ARG A 988 -63.71 15.22 5.51
C ARG A 988 -63.08 16.29 6.38
N LYS A 989 -63.88 17.03 7.16
CA LYS A 989 -63.37 17.93 8.19
C LYS A 989 -62.64 17.15 9.27
N THR A 990 -63.19 16.05 9.75
CA THR A 990 -62.58 15.21 10.78
C THR A 990 -61.22 14.66 10.32
N PHE A 991 -61.09 14.27 9.05
CA PHE A 991 -59.82 13.81 8.47
C PHE A 991 -58.76 14.92 8.36
N LEU A 992 -59.14 16.12 7.89
CA LEU A 992 -58.20 17.25 7.78
C LEU A 992 -57.87 17.88 9.15
N ASP A 993 -58.83 17.90 10.08
CA ASP A 993 -58.59 18.26 11.48
C ASP A 993 -57.68 17.22 12.16
N ALA A 994 -57.80 15.93 11.84
CA ALA A 994 -56.88 14.89 12.31
C ALA A 994 -55.48 15.05 11.72
N GLN A 995 -55.32 15.35 10.43
CA GLN A 995 -54.00 15.63 9.85
C GLN A 995 -53.39 16.94 10.36
N MET A 996 -54.20 17.98 10.57
CA MET A 996 -53.75 19.22 11.20
C MET A 996 -53.34 18.95 12.66
N ALA A 997 -54.13 18.16 13.39
CA ALA A 997 -53.79 17.74 14.74
C ALA A 997 -52.50 16.91 14.76
N ASP A 998 -52.30 15.96 13.85
CA ASP A 998 -51.09 15.15 13.74
C ASP A 998 -49.86 15.98 13.34
N LEU A 999 -50.00 16.94 12.42
CA LEU A 999 -48.92 17.85 12.03
C LEU A 999 -48.62 18.87 13.13
N THR A 1000 -49.65 19.34 13.82
CA THR A 1000 -49.50 20.20 15.00
C THR A 1000 -48.87 19.41 16.14
N GLU A 1001 -49.26 18.15 16.35
CA GLU A 1001 -48.69 17.24 17.35
C GLU A 1001 -47.26 16.87 17.00
N ALA A 1002 -46.94 16.65 15.72
CA ALA A 1002 -45.57 16.44 15.27
C ALA A 1002 -44.73 17.71 15.44
N MET A 1003 -45.28 18.88 15.11
CA MET A 1003 -44.63 20.17 15.33
C MET A 1003 -44.42 20.43 16.82
N THR A 1004 -45.44 20.27 17.66
CA THR A 1004 -45.31 20.40 19.12
C THR A 1004 -44.41 19.33 19.69
N THR A 1005 -44.38 18.11 19.16
CA THR A 1005 -43.43 17.05 19.57
C THR A 1005 -42.00 17.41 19.19
N LEU A 1006 -41.78 18.02 18.03
CA LEU A 1006 -40.45 18.49 17.60
C LEU A 1006 -40.03 19.73 18.38
N GLU A 1007 -40.95 20.67 18.63
CA GLU A 1007 -40.73 21.83 19.50
C GLU A 1007 -40.51 21.42 20.95
N ASP A 1008 -41.26 20.45 21.46
CA ASP A 1008 -41.12 19.89 22.81
C ASP A 1008 -39.87 19.04 22.90
N ALA A 1009 -39.47 18.34 21.84
CA ALA A 1009 -38.17 17.68 21.77
C ALA A 1009 -37.04 18.71 21.80
N ILE A 1010 -37.15 19.83 21.07
CA ILE A 1010 -36.17 20.92 21.13
C ILE A 1010 -36.18 21.57 22.51
N ARG A 1011 -37.34 21.89 23.08
CA ARG A 1011 -37.46 22.46 24.44
C ARG A 1011 -36.98 21.50 25.50
N LYS A 1012 -37.20 20.20 25.35
CA LYS A 1012 -36.71 19.16 26.25
C LYS A 1012 -35.21 18.99 26.10
N ILE A 1013 -34.67 19.00 24.89
CA ILE A 1013 -33.23 19.00 24.63
C ILE A 1013 -32.60 20.28 25.21
N ASP A 1014 -33.21 21.45 25.03
CA ASP A 1014 -32.72 22.73 25.54
C ASP A 1014 -32.86 22.81 27.06
N ALA A 1015 -33.93 22.29 27.66
CA ALA A 1015 -34.12 22.20 29.10
C ALA A 1015 -33.16 21.19 29.74
N GLU A 1016 -33.04 19.98 29.18
CA GLU A 1016 -32.05 18.98 29.61
C GLU A 1016 -30.65 19.55 29.49
N THR A 1017 -30.34 20.21 28.36
CA THR A 1017 -29.05 20.88 28.14
C THR A 1017 -28.82 22.01 29.14
N ARG A 1018 -29.82 22.83 29.43
CA ARG A 1018 -29.76 23.92 30.41
C ARG A 1018 -29.54 23.36 31.82
N THR A 1019 -30.25 22.32 32.21
CA THR A 1019 -30.07 21.66 33.51
C THR A 1019 -28.70 21.00 33.60
N LEU A 1020 -28.24 20.32 32.55
CA LEU A 1020 -26.92 19.68 32.51
C LEU A 1020 -25.80 20.72 32.57
N LEU A 1021 -25.90 21.79 31.79
CA LEU A 1021 -24.90 22.86 31.72
C LEU A 1021 -24.89 23.71 33.00
N SER A 1022 -26.07 23.99 33.58
CA SER A 1022 -26.19 24.73 34.85
C SER A 1022 -25.67 23.90 36.01
N GLY A 1023 -26.04 22.62 36.09
CA GLY A 1023 -25.52 21.71 37.10
C GLY A 1023 -24.01 21.51 36.95
N THR A 1024 -23.51 21.40 35.72
CA THR A 1024 -22.07 21.34 35.41
C THR A 1024 -21.38 22.63 35.83
N PHE A 1025 -21.92 23.80 35.50
CA PHE A 1025 -21.35 25.08 35.88
C PHE A 1025 -21.27 25.24 37.39
N GLU A 1026 -22.34 24.94 38.12
CA GLU A 1026 -22.36 25.04 39.59
C GLU A 1026 -21.38 24.06 40.24
N THR A 1027 -21.33 22.82 39.72
CA THR A 1027 -20.42 21.78 40.22
C THR A 1027 -18.97 22.15 39.95
N VAL A 1028 -18.63 22.59 38.74
CA VAL A 1028 -17.29 23.06 38.39
C VAL A 1028 -16.92 24.32 39.18
N ASN A 1029 -17.84 25.27 39.36
CA ASN A 1029 -17.61 26.44 40.20
C ASN A 1029 -17.35 26.06 41.67
N GLY A 1030 -18.06 25.04 42.17
CA GLY A 1030 -17.83 24.47 43.51
C GLY A 1030 -16.48 23.77 43.64
N HIS A 1031 -16.10 22.93 42.65
CA HIS A 1031 -14.79 22.28 42.62
C HIS A 1031 -13.66 23.30 42.50
N PHE A 1032 -13.81 24.30 41.63
CA PHE A 1032 -12.87 25.39 41.44
C PHE A 1032 -12.69 26.21 42.72
N GLY A 1033 -13.79 26.53 43.41
CA GLY A 1033 -13.77 27.23 44.70
C GLY A 1033 -13.14 26.45 45.85
N ARG A 1034 -13.05 25.11 45.77
CA ARG A 1034 -12.35 24.24 46.75
C ARG A 1034 -10.88 24.03 46.40
N MET A 1035 -10.59 23.70 45.14
CA MET A 1035 -9.24 23.42 44.66
C MET A 1035 -8.34 24.65 44.65
N PHE A 1036 -8.91 25.85 44.42
CA PHE A 1036 -8.15 27.09 44.41
C PHE A 1036 -7.52 27.39 45.80
N PRO A 1037 -8.27 27.40 46.92
CA PRO A 1037 -7.67 27.50 48.25
C PRO A 1037 -6.66 26.40 48.60
N GLU A 1038 -6.87 25.16 48.14
CA GLU A 1038 -5.95 24.04 48.39
C GLU A 1038 -4.59 24.25 47.71
N LEU A 1039 -4.59 24.76 46.47
CA LEU A 1039 -3.36 25.04 45.71
C LEU A 1039 -2.64 26.32 46.18
N PHE A 1040 -3.37 27.37 46.59
CA PHE A 1040 -2.79 28.65 47.02
C PHE A 1040 -2.56 28.77 48.54
N GLY A 1041 -3.08 27.84 49.35
CA GLY A 1041 -3.07 27.93 50.82
C GLY A 1041 -4.00 29.02 51.39
N GLY A 1042 -5.02 29.43 50.62
CA GLY A 1042 -5.95 30.52 50.94
C GLY A 1042 -6.47 31.24 49.68
N GLY A 1043 -7.32 32.26 49.86
CA GLY A 1043 -7.95 32.99 48.73
C GLY A 1043 -9.30 32.41 48.31
N GLN A 1044 -9.91 32.99 47.27
CA GLN A 1044 -11.20 32.54 46.71
C GLN A 1044 -11.21 32.70 45.20
N ALA A 1045 -11.79 31.74 44.48
CA ALA A 1045 -12.03 31.87 43.05
C ALA A 1045 -13.44 31.39 42.71
N ARG A 1046 -14.05 32.01 41.70
CA ARG A 1046 -15.40 31.70 41.23
C ARG A 1046 -15.55 31.99 39.74
N LEU A 1047 -16.45 31.27 39.11
CA LEU A 1047 -16.92 31.50 37.76
C LEU A 1047 -18.13 32.43 37.78
N ILE A 1048 -18.19 33.37 36.83
CA ILE A 1048 -19.31 34.30 36.63
C ILE A 1048 -19.77 34.21 35.18
N MET A 1049 -21.08 34.13 34.96
CA MET A 1049 -21.66 34.20 33.62
C MET A 1049 -21.78 35.66 33.18
N THR A 1050 -21.47 35.95 31.92
CA THR A 1050 -21.49 37.33 31.37
C THR A 1050 -22.87 37.77 30.86
N GLY A 1051 -23.87 36.89 30.83
CA GLY A 1051 -25.23 37.18 30.35
C GLY A 1051 -26.30 36.38 31.09
N ASP A 1052 -27.57 36.74 30.90
CA ASP A 1052 -28.70 36.20 31.67
C ASP A 1052 -29.12 34.76 31.28
N GLU A 1053 -28.76 34.31 30.07
CA GLU A 1053 -29.07 32.97 29.57
C GLU A 1053 -27.82 32.10 29.42
N ILE A 1054 -27.81 30.91 30.05
CA ILE A 1054 -26.63 30.03 30.11
C ILE A 1054 -26.21 29.45 28.75
N LEU A 1055 -27.15 29.33 27.81
CA LEU A 1055 -26.89 28.77 26.48
C LEU A 1055 -26.18 29.76 25.56
N ASP A 1056 -26.28 31.06 25.86
CA ASP A 1056 -25.78 32.16 25.04
C ASP A 1056 -24.74 33.03 25.76
N SER A 1057 -24.61 32.91 27.09
CA SER A 1057 -23.64 33.67 27.88
C SER A 1057 -22.23 33.06 27.84
N GLY A 1058 -21.22 33.92 27.94
CA GLY A 1058 -19.83 33.51 28.16
C GLY A 1058 -19.54 33.25 29.64
N VAL A 1059 -18.48 32.52 29.93
CA VAL A 1059 -18.02 32.25 31.30
C VAL A 1059 -16.73 33.01 31.57
N GLN A 1060 -16.73 33.81 32.63
CA GLN A 1060 -15.58 34.60 33.07
C GLN A 1060 -15.04 34.07 34.40
N VAL A 1061 -13.71 33.96 34.49
CA VAL A 1061 -13.01 33.50 35.69
C VAL A 1061 -12.64 34.70 36.57
N MET A 1062 -13.08 34.69 37.82
CA MET A 1062 -12.62 35.62 38.85
C MET A 1062 -11.80 34.87 39.88
N ALA A 1063 -10.60 35.37 40.18
CA ALA A 1063 -9.72 34.78 41.18
C ALA A 1063 -9.16 35.85 42.11
N GLN A 1064 -9.10 35.50 43.39
CA GLN A 1064 -8.58 36.33 44.47
C GLN A 1064 -7.50 35.55 45.24
N PRO A 1065 -6.23 35.75 44.89
CA PRO A 1065 -5.11 35.23 45.67
C PRO A 1065 -5.09 35.83 47.08
N PRO A 1066 -4.52 35.13 48.08
CA PRO A 1066 -4.43 35.61 49.45
C PRO A 1066 -3.73 36.98 49.53
N GLY A 1067 -4.36 37.96 50.18
CA GLY A 1067 -3.82 39.31 50.36
C GLY A 1067 -4.04 40.32 49.22
N LYS A 1068 -4.68 39.93 48.10
CA LYS A 1068 -4.99 40.82 46.95
C LYS A 1068 -6.50 41.01 46.75
N LYS A 1069 -6.90 42.08 46.05
CA LYS A 1069 -8.30 42.34 45.66
C LYS A 1069 -8.71 41.47 44.47
N ASN A 1070 -10.01 41.16 44.35
CA ASN A 1070 -10.60 40.45 43.20
C ASN A 1070 -10.19 41.10 41.86
N GLN A 1071 -9.56 40.33 40.98
CA GLN A 1071 -9.15 40.78 39.64
C GLN A 1071 -9.47 39.70 38.60
N THR A 1072 -9.59 40.10 37.34
CA THR A 1072 -9.71 39.18 36.21
C THR A 1072 -8.38 38.45 35.98
N ILE A 1073 -8.43 37.21 35.49
CA ILE A 1073 -7.27 36.32 35.35
C ILE A 1073 -6.09 36.97 34.58
N HIS A 1074 -6.37 37.87 33.65
CA HIS A 1074 -5.36 38.58 32.86
C HIS A 1074 -4.45 39.53 33.67
N LEU A 1075 -4.86 39.97 34.87
CA LEU A 1075 -4.14 40.93 35.70
C LEU A 1075 -3.24 40.29 36.79
N LEU A 1076 -3.23 38.95 36.87
CA LEU A 1076 -2.43 38.18 37.84
C LEU A 1076 -0.96 37.99 37.41
N SER A 1077 -0.07 37.68 38.37
CA SER A 1077 1.33 37.32 38.09
C SER A 1077 1.43 36.02 37.26
N GLY A 1078 2.51 35.80 36.51
CA GLY A 1078 2.69 34.63 35.64
C GLY A 1078 2.50 33.28 36.36
N GLY A 1079 3.07 33.12 37.57
CA GLY A 1079 2.87 31.92 38.39
C GLY A 1079 1.46 31.79 39.00
N GLU A 1080 0.84 32.91 39.37
CA GLU A 1080 -0.54 32.95 39.88
C GLU A 1080 -1.55 32.61 38.76
N LYS A 1081 -1.28 33.05 37.53
CA LYS A 1081 -2.07 32.70 36.34
C LYS A 1081 -2.02 31.21 36.07
N ALA A 1082 -0.82 30.62 36.11
CA ALA A 1082 -0.63 29.19 35.90
C ALA A 1082 -1.39 28.37 36.96
N LEU A 1083 -1.25 28.68 38.25
CA LEU A 1083 -1.95 27.98 39.33
C LEU A 1083 -3.48 28.15 39.27
N THR A 1084 -3.97 29.33 38.92
CA THR A 1084 -5.42 29.57 38.74
C THR A 1084 -5.99 28.75 37.59
N ALA A 1085 -5.25 28.67 36.48
CA ALA A 1085 -5.65 27.88 35.32
C ALA A 1085 -5.57 26.38 35.60
N ILE A 1086 -4.53 25.91 36.30
CA ILE A 1086 -4.40 24.53 36.76
C ILE A 1086 -5.59 24.14 37.66
N ALA A 1087 -5.96 25.01 38.61
CA ALA A 1087 -7.13 24.78 39.47
C ALA A 1087 -8.44 24.69 38.67
N LEU A 1088 -8.61 25.52 37.64
CA LEU A 1088 -9.79 25.49 36.78
C LEU A 1088 -9.85 24.24 35.91
N VAL A 1089 -8.72 23.84 35.32
CA VAL A 1089 -8.65 22.65 34.48
C VAL A 1089 -8.92 21.40 35.31
N PHE A 1090 -8.34 21.29 36.51
CA PHE A 1090 -8.64 20.16 37.41
C PHE A 1090 -10.07 20.17 37.95
N ALA A 1091 -10.67 21.34 38.15
CA ALA A 1091 -12.07 21.45 38.53
C ALA A 1091 -13.03 20.97 37.42
N ILE A 1092 -12.72 21.29 36.16
CA ILE A 1092 -13.44 20.77 34.98
C ILE A 1092 -13.20 19.25 34.85
N PHE A 1093 -11.98 18.80 35.09
CA PHE A 1093 -11.60 17.39 35.00
C PHE A 1093 -12.31 16.49 36.02
N GLN A 1094 -12.54 16.98 37.24
CA GLN A 1094 -13.19 16.20 38.31
C GLN A 1094 -14.66 15.87 37.99
N LEU A 1095 -15.32 16.64 37.13
CA LEU A 1095 -16.71 16.43 36.75
C LEU A 1095 -16.91 15.17 35.91
N ASN A 1096 -16.09 15.00 34.87
CA ASN A 1096 -16.08 13.80 34.04
C ASN A 1096 -14.62 13.33 33.90
N PRO A 1097 -14.14 12.46 34.82
CA PRO A 1097 -12.76 12.06 34.86
C PRO A 1097 -12.44 11.26 33.60
N ALA A 1098 -11.56 11.83 32.77
CA ALA A 1098 -11.00 11.10 31.64
C ALA A 1098 -10.26 9.86 32.16
N PRO A 1099 -10.20 8.76 31.41
CA PRO A 1099 -9.54 7.53 31.83
C PRO A 1099 -8.03 7.70 32.11
N PHE A 1100 -7.40 8.69 31.48
CA PHE A 1100 -6.04 9.13 31.80
C PHE A 1100 -5.90 10.65 31.56
N CYS A 1101 -4.88 11.26 32.15
CA CYS A 1101 -4.49 12.65 31.95
C CYS A 1101 -3.00 12.75 31.64
N LEU A 1102 -2.63 13.51 30.59
CA LEU A 1102 -1.24 13.85 30.30
C LEU A 1102 -0.92 15.30 30.68
N LEU A 1103 0.19 15.50 31.37
CA LEU A 1103 0.69 16.82 31.81
C LEU A 1103 2.12 17.03 31.27
N ASP A 1104 2.35 18.03 30.41
CA ASP A 1104 3.68 18.35 29.86
C ASP A 1104 4.21 19.66 30.44
N GLU A 1105 5.23 19.58 31.30
CA GLU A 1105 5.96 20.72 31.90
C GLU A 1105 5.06 21.78 32.57
N VAL A 1106 3.94 21.33 33.14
CA VAL A 1106 2.93 22.18 33.81
C VAL A 1106 3.49 22.87 35.07
N ASP A 1107 4.53 22.29 35.65
CA ASP A 1107 5.24 22.75 36.84
C ASP A 1107 6.38 23.76 36.54
N ALA A 1108 6.75 23.97 35.27
CA ALA A 1108 7.82 24.90 34.88
C ALA A 1108 7.65 26.35 35.38
N PRO A 1109 6.44 26.94 35.46
CA PRO A 1109 6.23 28.30 35.98
C PRO A 1109 5.98 28.35 37.50
N LEU A 1110 6.09 27.23 38.22
CA LEU A 1110 5.80 27.12 39.66
C LEU A 1110 7.08 27.22 40.51
N ASP A 1111 6.96 27.74 41.72
CA ASP A 1111 8.03 27.66 42.74
C ASP A 1111 7.96 26.32 43.50
N ASP A 1112 8.99 26.00 44.28
CA ASP A 1112 9.10 24.72 44.98
C ASP A 1112 7.92 24.46 45.94
N ALA A 1113 7.46 25.50 46.65
CA ALA A 1113 6.35 25.41 47.60
C ALA A 1113 4.99 25.14 46.91
N ASN A 1114 4.74 25.76 45.75
CA ASN A 1114 3.54 25.49 44.96
C ASN A 1114 3.63 24.16 44.21
N THR A 1115 4.84 23.74 43.82
CA THR A 1115 5.08 22.43 43.21
C THR A 1115 4.74 21.30 44.17
N GLU A 1116 5.06 21.43 45.47
CA GLU A 1116 4.69 20.44 46.50
C GLU A 1116 3.16 20.34 46.68
N ARG A 1117 2.45 21.48 46.66
CA ARG A 1117 0.97 21.52 46.74
C ARG A 1117 0.32 20.91 45.50
N TYR A 1118 0.85 21.23 44.33
CA TYR A 1118 0.45 20.61 43.06
C TYR A 1118 0.67 19.09 43.09
N ALA A 1119 1.84 18.63 43.54
CA ALA A 1119 2.16 17.20 43.63
C ALA A 1119 1.21 16.44 44.56
N LYS A 1120 0.86 17.02 45.72
CA LYS A 1120 -0.14 16.45 46.65
C LYS A 1120 -1.53 16.36 46.01
N LEU A 1121 -1.95 17.37 45.26
CA LEU A 1121 -3.22 17.36 44.55
C LEU A 1121 -3.25 16.27 43.47
N VAL A 1122 -2.23 16.20 42.62
CA VAL A 1122 -2.11 15.19 41.55
C VAL A 1122 -2.09 13.77 42.14
N SER A 1123 -1.33 13.53 43.21
CA SER A 1123 -1.30 12.24 43.91
C SER A 1123 -2.68 11.87 44.50
N SER A 1124 -3.43 12.83 45.03
CA SER A 1124 -4.79 12.58 45.54
C SER A 1124 -5.77 12.18 44.44
N MET A 1125 -5.67 12.81 43.27
CA MET A 1125 -6.51 12.55 42.10
C MET A 1125 -6.11 11.26 41.37
N ALA A 1126 -4.84 10.86 41.47
CA ALA A 1126 -4.31 9.66 40.83
C ALA A 1126 -5.01 8.36 41.29
N LYS A 1127 -5.62 8.36 42.48
CA LYS A 1127 -6.41 7.23 43.00
C LYS A 1127 -7.62 6.85 42.12
N GLY A 1128 -8.15 7.80 41.35
CA GLY A 1128 -9.31 7.61 40.47
C GLY A 1128 -9.01 7.66 38.98
N THR A 1129 -7.85 8.19 38.60
CA THR A 1129 -7.49 8.46 37.20
C THR A 1129 -6.00 8.26 36.97
N GLN A 1130 -5.62 7.67 35.85
CA GLN A 1130 -4.21 7.51 35.49
C GLN A 1130 -3.58 8.85 35.08
N PHE A 1131 -2.47 9.25 35.71
CA PHE A 1131 -1.70 10.44 35.36
C PHE A 1131 -0.37 10.05 34.73
N LEU A 1132 -0.07 10.68 33.59
CA LEU A 1132 1.22 10.61 32.92
C LEU A 1132 1.77 12.04 32.83
N PHE A 1133 2.84 12.34 33.57
CA PHE A 1133 3.39 13.70 33.61
C PHE A 1133 4.84 13.73 33.14
N ILE A 1134 5.21 14.77 32.40
CA ILE A 1134 6.57 15.07 31.97
C ILE A 1134 7.03 16.28 32.79
N SER A 1135 8.10 16.11 33.57
CA SER A 1135 8.62 17.16 34.43
C SER A 1135 10.15 17.09 34.54
N HIS A 1136 10.75 18.26 34.80
CA HIS A 1136 12.15 18.45 35.14
C HIS A 1136 12.37 18.82 36.62
N ASN A 1137 11.29 19.05 37.38
CA ASN A 1137 11.35 19.42 38.79
C ASN A 1137 11.47 18.18 39.67
N LYS A 1138 12.46 18.17 40.56
CA LYS A 1138 12.74 17.06 41.49
C LYS A 1138 11.53 16.72 42.36
N ILE A 1139 10.80 17.72 42.85
CA ILE A 1139 9.64 17.54 43.73
C ILE A 1139 8.50 16.82 42.99
N ALA A 1140 8.30 17.13 41.71
CA ALA A 1140 7.31 16.45 40.88
C ALA A 1140 7.78 15.05 40.46
N MET A 1141 9.09 14.79 40.33
CA MET A 1141 9.59 13.44 40.07
C MET A 1141 9.41 12.50 41.26
N GLU A 1142 9.57 13.00 42.49
CA GLU A 1142 9.39 12.22 43.72
C GLU A 1142 7.95 11.71 43.92
N MET A 1143 6.95 12.34 43.27
CA MET A 1143 5.57 11.90 43.37
C MET A 1143 5.24 10.70 42.47
N ALA A 1144 6.08 10.35 41.50
CA ALA A 1144 5.80 9.24 40.57
C ALA A 1144 5.95 7.88 41.27
N GLU A 1145 4.95 7.02 41.06
CA GLU A 1145 5.05 5.59 41.40
C GLU A 1145 6.05 4.89 40.47
N GLN A 1146 6.12 5.33 39.22
CA GLN A 1146 7.02 4.79 38.21
C GLN A 1146 7.67 5.91 37.40
N LEU A 1147 8.99 5.83 37.20
CA LEU A 1147 9.74 6.76 36.37
C LEU A 1147 10.17 6.11 35.06
N ILE A 1148 9.86 6.78 33.96
CA ILE A 1148 10.26 6.36 32.63
C ILE A 1148 11.28 7.36 32.09
N GLY A 1149 12.54 6.93 32.07
CA GLY A 1149 13.66 7.66 31.53
C GLY A 1149 13.66 7.63 30.00
N VAL A 1150 13.68 8.80 29.36
CA VAL A 1150 13.95 8.94 27.93
C VAL A 1150 15.39 9.41 27.77
N THR A 1151 16.20 8.63 27.07
CA THR A 1151 17.62 8.92 26.82
C THR A 1151 17.89 8.98 25.32
N MET A 1152 18.96 9.68 24.92
CA MET A 1152 19.46 9.63 23.55
C MET A 1152 20.84 8.98 23.57
N GLN A 1153 20.93 7.73 23.12
CA GLN A 1153 22.22 7.06 22.93
C GLN A 1153 22.92 7.56 21.65
N GLU A 1154 22.14 7.89 20.62
CA GLU A 1154 22.59 8.50 19.37
C GLU A 1154 21.92 9.87 19.21
N GLN A 1155 22.62 10.88 18.70
CA GLN A 1155 22.02 12.19 18.43
C GLN A 1155 20.83 12.04 17.46
N GLY A 1156 19.63 12.39 17.92
CA GLY A 1156 18.40 12.33 17.12
C GLY A 1156 17.60 11.02 17.25
N VAL A 1157 18.06 10.03 18.02
CA VAL A 1157 17.32 8.78 18.28
C VAL A 1157 17.05 8.61 19.78
N SER A 1158 15.76 8.64 20.15
CA SER A 1158 15.29 8.46 21.53
C SER A 1158 15.12 6.98 21.88
N ARG A 1159 15.52 6.60 23.09
CA ARG A 1159 15.32 5.26 23.68
C ARG A 1159 14.73 5.38 25.08
N ILE A 1160 13.92 4.40 25.47
CA ILE A 1160 13.21 4.37 26.74
C ILE A 1160 13.90 3.41 27.72
N VAL A 1161 14.01 3.82 28.98
CA VAL A 1161 14.47 3.04 30.13
C VAL A 1161 13.43 3.21 31.23
N ALA A 1162 12.80 2.12 31.68
CA ALA A 1162 11.83 2.17 32.77
C ALA A 1162 12.53 1.83 34.10
N VAL A 1163 12.26 2.62 35.13
CA VAL A 1163 12.71 2.39 36.51
C VAL A 1163 11.49 2.47 37.42
N ASP A 1164 11.27 1.44 38.21
CA ASP A 1164 10.24 1.43 39.24
C ASP A 1164 10.83 1.99 40.54
N MET A 1165 10.15 2.97 41.13
CA MET A 1165 10.67 3.73 42.28
C MET A 1165 10.65 2.91 43.57
N GLU A 1166 9.66 2.02 43.75
CA GLU A 1166 9.59 1.14 44.92
C GLU A 1166 10.74 0.12 44.94
N SER A 1167 11.09 -0.43 43.78
CA SER A 1167 12.23 -1.36 43.63
C SER A 1167 13.59 -0.65 43.63
N ALA A 1168 13.68 0.63 43.23
CA ALA A 1168 14.92 1.41 43.33
C ALA A 1168 15.25 1.86 44.76
N LEU A 1169 14.24 2.26 45.56
CA LEU A 1169 14.41 2.61 46.97
C LEU A 1169 14.87 1.41 47.81
N THR A 1170 14.35 0.22 47.54
CA THR A 1170 14.77 -1.03 48.21
C THR A 1170 16.17 -1.51 47.82
N MET A 1171 16.70 -1.12 46.65
CA MET A 1171 18.09 -1.37 46.23
C MET A 1171 19.09 -0.31 46.72
N ALA A 1172 18.64 0.88 47.11
CA ALA A 1172 19.50 1.95 47.64
C ALA A 1172 19.73 1.85 49.15
N ASP A 1173 18.80 1.21 49.87
CA ASP A 1173 18.90 0.91 51.31
C ASP A 1173 19.58 -0.45 51.61
N ALA A 1174 20.00 -1.19 50.58
CA ALA A 1174 20.74 -2.46 50.65
C ALA A 1174 22.22 -2.24 50.26
#